data_AF-A0A9E1VDV2-F1
#
_entry.id   AF-A0A9E1VDV2-F1
#
_cell.length_a   1.000
_cell.length_b   1.000
_cell.length_c   1.000
_cell.angle_alpha   90.00
_cell.angle_beta   90.00
_cell.angle_gamma   90.00
#
_symmetry.space_group_name_H-M   'P 1'
#
loop_
_entity.id
_entity.type
_entity.pdbx_description
1 polymer ?
#
loop_
_entity_poly.entity_id
_entity_poly.type
_entity_poly.pdbx_seq_one_letter_code
_entity_poly.pdbx_strand_id
1 'polypeptide(L)'
;MLKGLLKIFLGDKSSSDLKEIQPIVDDILLAEKSLINLSADELRAKSTDLRTRINDHIADLQGEIDELKIKAETMPESDLDAKEAVFERIDKLELEINEELEVVLAKILPEAFALVKETAKRFTSEGEIEVTALQFDKDIAARRDMVRVEGEKAFWSNTWKAAGSDVTWEMVHYDVQLVGGVSLHRGSVAEMHTGEGKTLVATLPVFLNALTGRGVHLVTVNDYLAKRDSEWMGPLYEFHGLTVDCIDKHQPNSESRREAYKCDITFGTNNEFGFDYLRDNMAKNPNMLVQRRHHYAIVDEVDSVLIDEARTPLIISGPTPKGDEQEFESLKPMVVKLIQVQQKAVQGFLLEAKKLLTDGLSKEENEAAGLALYRAFRGLPKSKPIIKFLSNEGMRQRLLKVESFYLADNQREMHKADEELFFVIDEKQNQIELSEKGILYLTQGMDDDAFFTMPDIATELVAVDNLDANDDEKLSKKQEVMQDYGVKSARIHSMNQLLKAYTLFEKDIEYVIMDNKVKIVDEQTGRIMDGRRYSDGLHQAIEAKENVKIEAATQTYATVTLQNFFRMYHKLAGMTGTAETEAGEFWDIYKLDVKVIPTNRPIARDDREDLVYKTKREKYNAAIEQIAELSKSGRPVLVGTTTVEVSELLSRMLDMRGLDHQVLNAKRHQQEAEVVTRAGQAGTITIATNMAGRGTDIKLTKEVKEAGGLAIIGTERHDSRRVDRQLRGRAGRQGDPGSSQFYASLEDDLMRLFGSDRVAKMMDRMGHKDGEVIQHKMISKSIERAQTKVEENNF
;
A
#
# COMPACT_ATOMS: atom_id res chain seq x y z
N MET A 1 -16.93 25.97 -10.04
CA MET A 1 -18.13 26.77 -9.77
C MET A 1 -19.31 25.91 -9.33
N LEU A 2 -19.66 24.82 -10.03
CA LEU A 2 -20.75 23.92 -9.60
C LEU A 2 -20.55 23.30 -8.19
N LYS A 3 -19.35 22.78 -7.88
CA LYS A 3 -19.02 22.27 -6.52
C LYS A 3 -19.16 23.34 -5.42
N GLY A 4 -18.85 24.61 -5.72
CA GLY A 4 -18.97 25.72 -4.77
C GLY A 4 -20.42 26.15 -4.54
N LEU A 5 -21.25 26.11 -5.59
CA LEU A 5 -22.70 26.36 -5.50
C LEU A 5 -23.43 25.23 -4.77
N LEU A 6 -23.06 23.97 -5.01
CA LEU A 6 -23.57 22.81 -4.27
C LEU A 6 -23.24 22.90 -2.77
N LYS A 7 -22.03 23.34 -2.41
CA LYS A 7 -21.60 23.52 -1.01
C LYS A 7 -22.39 24.62 -0.27
N ILE A 8 -22.83 25.65 -1.01
CA ILE A 8 -23.64 26.76 -0.48
C ILE A 8 -25.13 26.34 -0.32
N PHE A 9 -25.66 25.49 -1.21
CA PHE A 9 -27.07 25.08 -1.19
C PHE A 9 -27.37 23.84 -0.34
N LEU A 10 -26.43 22.90 -0.19
CA LEU A 10 -26.60 21.64 0.56
C LEU A 10 -25.86 21.61 1.91
N GLY A 11 -25.06 22.63 2.23
CA GLY A 11 -24.16 22.63 3.38
C GLY A 11 -22.84 21.86 3.13
N ASP A 12 -21.90 21.99 4.07
CA ASP A 12 -20.66 21.20 4.07
C ASP A 12 -20.93 19.82 4.67
N LYS A 13 -20.62 18.73 3.96
CA LYS A 13 -20.85 17.35 4.42
C LYS A 13 -20.24 17.10 5.80
N SER A 14 -19.00 17.56 6.01
CA SER A 14 -18.31 17.44 7.30
C SER A 14 -19.10 18.12 8.44
N SER A 15 -19.68 19.29 8.19
CA SER A 15 -20.52 19.98 9.19
C SER A 15 -21.83 19.25 9.48
N SER A 16 -22.39 18.56 8.49
CA SER A 16 -23.59 17.72 8.68
C SER A 16 -23.26 16.47 9.51
N ASP A 17 -22.17 15.79 9.15
CA ASP A 17 -21.69 14.59 9.84
C ASP A 17 -21.38 14.88 11.32
N LEU A 18 -20.74 16.03 11.59
CA LEU A 18 -20.47 16.46 12.96
C LEU A 18 -21.74 16.72 13.75
N LYS A 19 -22.75 17.37 13.16
CA LYS A 19 -24.04 17.60 13.83
C LYS A 19 -24.74 16.30 14.19
N GLU A 20 -24.56 15.25 13.40
CA GLU A 20 -25.13 13.93 13.66
C GLU A 20 -24.43 13.21 14.83
N ILE A 21 -23.11 13.37 14.95
CA ILE A 21 -22.29 12.70 15.97
C ILE A 21 -22.23 13.48 17.29
N GLN A 22 -22.34 14.81 17.25
CA GLN A 22 -22.17 15.67 18.43
C GLN A 22 -23.04 15.28 19.64
N PRO A 23 -24.34 14.93 19.49
CA PRO A 23 -25.15 14.53 20.64
C PRO A 23 -24.56 13.32 21.39
N ILE A 24 -23.98 12.36 20.66
CA ILE A 24 -23.35 11.18 21.26
C ILE A 24 -22.07 11.57 22.01
N VAL A 25 -21.30 12.52 21.47
CA VAL A 25 -20.11 13.05 22.16
C VAL A 25 -20.51 13.76 23.45
N ASP A 26 -21.59 14.55 23.42
CA ASP A 26 -22.11 15.21 24.60
C ASP A 26 -22.57 14.19 25.67
N ASP A 27 -23.20 13.09 25.26
CA ASP A 27 -23.57 11.98 26.14
C ASP A 27 -22.35 11.27 26.73
N ILE A 28 -21.27 11.07 25.95
CA ILE A 28 -19.99 10.51 26.46
C ILE A 28 -19.42 11.42 27.55
N LEU A 29 -19.36 12.73 27.30
CA LEU A 29 -18.84 13.71 28.27
C LEU A 29 -19.72 13.81 29.52
N LEU A 30 -21.02 13.56 29.38
CA LEU A 30 -21.94 13.47 30.52
C LEU A 30 -21.69 12.20 31.33
N ALA A 31 -21.53 11.05 30.68
CA ALA A 31 -21.24 9.77 31.33
C ALA A 31 -19.90 9.80 32.09
N GLU A 32 -18.86 10.46 31.52
CA GLU A 32 -17.54 10.63 32.14
C GLU A 32 -17.64 11.23 33.56
N LYS A 33 -18.54 12.21 33.78
CA LYS A 33 -18.73 12.86 35.08
C LYS A 33 -19.14 11.88 36.18
N SER A 34 -19.83 10.80 35.83
CA SER A 34 -20.25 9.77 36.80
C SER A 34 -19.12 8.83 37.23
N LEU A 35 -18.01 8.78 36.46
CA LEU A 35 -16.90 7.86 36.68
C LEU A 35 -15.77 8.46 37.52
N ILE A 36 -15.68 9.79 37.60
CA ILE A 36 -14.58 10.51 38.27
C ILE A 36 -14.37 10.06 39.73
N ASN A 37 -15.46 9.83 40.46
CA ASN A 37 -15.40 9.51 41.89
C ASN A 37 -15.35 7.99 42.19
N LEU A 38 -15.33 7.14 41.16
CA LEU A 38 -15.24 5.70 41.36
C LEU A 38 -13.83 5.31 41.81
N SER A 39 -13.72 4.35 42.72
CA SER A 39 -12.46 3.65 42.98
C SER A 39 -11.98 2.90 41.73
N ALA A 40 -10.70 2.52 41.68
CA ALA A 40 -10.17 1.75 40.55
C ALA A 40 -10.85 0.38 40.39
N ASP A 41 -11.22 -0.26 41.51
CA ASP A 41 -12.00 -1.52 41.50
C ASP A 41 -13.42 -1.31 40.95
N GLU A 42 -14.10 -0.22 41.34
CA GLU A 42 -15.43 0.11 40.80
C GLU A 42 -15.36 0.48 39.30
N LEU A 43 -14.29 1.14 38.88
CA LEU A 43 -14.05 1.45 37.47
C LEU A 43 -13.88 0.17 36.65
N ARG A 44 -13.10 -0.81 37.13
CA ARG A 44 -12.98 -2.14 36.48
C ARG A 44 -14.32 -2.87 36.46
N ALA A 45 -15.09 -2.82 37.55
CA ALA A 45 -16.38 -3.49 37.63
C ALA A 45 -17.40 -2.98 36.57
N LYS A 46 -17.25 -1.75 36.09
CA LYS A 46 -18.08 -1.22 35.00
C LYS A 46 -17.92 -1.98 33.69
N SER A 47 -16.73 -2.50 33.36
CA SER A 47 -16.59 -3.30 32.14
C SER A 47 -17.40 -4.60 32.22
N THR A 48 -17.43 -5.23 33.40
CA THR A 48 -18.24 -6.43 33.66
C THR A 48 -19.73 -6.14 33.55
N ASP A 49 -20.22 -5.02 34.13
CA ASP A 49 -21.61 -4.59 34.02
C ASP A 49 -22.04 -4.41 32.56
N LEU A 50 -21.20 -3.77 31.74
CA LEU A 50 -21.46 -3.59 30.31
C LEU A 50 -21.53 -4.94 29.57
N ARG A 51 -20.64 -5.90 29.87
CA ARG A 51 -20.70 -7.25 29.27
C ARG A 51 -21.97 -7.99 29.66
N THR A 52 -22.37 -7.92 30.93
CA THR A 52 -23.62 -8.54 31.40
C THR A 52 -24.82 -7.98 30.64
N ARG A 53 -24.91 -6.66 30.48
CA ARG A 53 -25.99 -6.03 29.70
C ARG A 53 -26.04 -6.47 28.24
N ILE A 54 -24.88 -6.69 27.61
CA ILE A 54 -24.80 -7.22 26.24
C ILE A 54 -25.32 -8.66 26.20
N ASN A 55 -24.80 -9.52 27.08
CA ASN A 55 -25.15 -10.94 27.11
C ASN A 55 -26.63 -11.16 27.44
N ASP A 56 -27.18 -10.40 28.40
CA ASP A 56 -28.60 -10.45 28.76
C ASP A 56 -29.49 -10.03 27.57
N HIS A 57 -29.06 -9.06 26.76
CA HIS A 57 -29.80 -8.59 25.59
C HIS A 57 -29.92 -9.65 24.49
N ILE A 58 -28.93 -10.53 24.34
CA ILE A 58 -28.90 -11.58 23.30
C ILE A 58 -29.16 -13.00 23.84
N ALA A 59 -29.45 -13.14 25.14
CA ALA A 59 -29.49 -14.43 25.83
C ALA A 59 -30.47 -15.43 25.19
N ASP A 60 -31.67 -14.97 24.82
CA ASP A 60 -32.70 -15.81 24.23
C ASP A 60 -32.26 -16.38 22.86
N LEU A 61 -31.72 -15.52 21.99
CA LEU A 61 -31.22 -15.93 20.66
C LEU A 61 -30.00 -16.85 20.78
N GLN A 62 -29.09 -16.56 21.70
CA GLN A 62 -27.93 -17.41 21.95
C GLN A 62 -28.35 -18.79 22.47
N GLY A 63 -29.37 -18.84 23.35
CA GLY A 63 -29.96 -20.09 23.82
C GLY A 63 -30.53 -20.95 22.69
N GLU A 64 -31.26 -20.35 21.74
CA GLU A 64 -31.78 -21.07 20.56
C GLU A 64 -30.63 -21.64 19.70
N ILE A 65 -29.56 -20.86 19.49
CA ILE A 65 -28.38 -21.34 18.76
C ILE A 65 -27.71 -22.52 19.46
N ASP A 66 -27.54 -22.45 20.78
CA ASP A 66 -26.87 -23.49 21.55
C ASP A 66 -27.68 -24.80 21.54
N GLU A 67 -29.01 -24.72 21.65
CA GLU A 67 -29.91 -25.87 21.48
C GLU A 67 -29.82 -26.49 20.07
N LEU A 68 -29.78 -25.65 19.03
CA LEU A 68 -29.65 -26.11 17.65
C LEU A 68 -28.29 -26.76 17.37
N LYS A 69 -27.21 -26.25 17.95
CA LYS A 69 -25.87 -26.87 17.85
C LYS A 69 -25.84 -28.27 18.48
N ILE A 70 -26.40 -28.41 19.69
CA ILE A 70 -26.53 -29.72 20.35
C ILE A 70 -27.38 -30.68 19.50
N LYS A 71 -28.46 -30.18 18.91
CA LYS A 71 -29.29 -30.96 17.99
C LYS A 71 -28.51 -31.43 16.75
N ALA A 72 -27.70 -30.56 16.14
CA ALA A 72 -26.88 -30.90 14.97
C ALA A 72 -25.78 -31.93 15.28
N GLU A 73 -25.19 -31.88 16.47
CA GLU A 73 -24.16 -32.84 16.91
C GLU A 73 -24.73 -34.24 17.20
N THR A 74 -25.99 -34.31 17.65
CA THR A 74 -26.66 -35.57 17.99
C THR A 74 -27.37 -36.23 16.81
N MET A 75 -27.46 -35.56 15.67
CA MET A 75 -28.06 -36.08 14.44
C MET A 75 -27.18 -37.12 13.73
N PRO A 76 -27.74 -38.24 13.22
CA PRO A 76 -26.99 -39.22 12.44
C PRO A 76 -26.40 -38.61 11.16
N GLU A 77 -25.19 -39.02 10.77
CA GLU A 77 -24.56 -38.56 9.51
C GLU A 77 -25.36 -38.91 8.25
N SER A 78 -26.30 -39.86 8.34
CA SER A 78 -27.18 -40.24 7.24
C SER A 78 -28.30 -39.24 6.95
N ASP A 79 -28.55 -38.26 7.81
CA ASP A 79 -29.63 -37.26 7.70
C ASP A 79 -29.05 -35.87 7.36
N LEU A 80 -28.37 -35.80 6.22
CA LEU A 80 -27.63 -34.61 5.77
C LEU A 80 -28.57 -33.40 5.56
N ASP A 81 -29.73 -33.61 4.93
CA ASP A 81 -30.68 -32.54 4.60
C ASP A 81 -31.24 -31.89 5.88
N ALA A 82 -31.58 -32.68 6.91
CA ALA A 82 -32.06 -32.14 8.18
C ALA A 82 -30.96 -31.38 8.93
N LYS A 83 -29.71 -31.85 8.84
CA LYS A 83 -28.56 -31.19 9.45
C LYS A 83 -28.23 -29.86 8.76
N GLU A 84 -28.32 -29.82 7.43
CA GLU A 84 -28.16 -28.60 6.63
C GLU A 84 -29.21 -27.54 7.02
N ALA A 85 -30.48 -27.93 7.14
CA ALA A 85 -31.55 -27.01 7.58
C ALA A 85 -31.32 -26.43 8.99
N VAL A 86 -30.72 -27.22 9.90
CA VAL A 86 -30.35 -26.72 11.24
C VAL A 86 -29.23 -25.68 11.15
N PHE A 87 -28.19 -25.94 10.34
CA PHE A 87 -27.11 -24.96 10.14
C PHE A 87 -27.59 -23.68 9.45
N GLU A 88 -28.48 -23.77 8.47
CA GLU A 88 -29.11 -22.58 7.88
C GLU A 88 -29.89 -21.74 8.90
N ARG A 89 -30.58 -22.39 9.85
CA ARG A 89 -31.28 -21.66 10.93
C ARG A 89 -30.27 -21.01 11.90
N ILE A 90 -29.20 -21.71 12.26
CA ILE A 90 -28.11 -21.13 13.07
C ILE A 90 -27.54 -19.90 12.37
N ASP A 91 -27.28 -19.96 11.06
CA ASP A 91 -26.74 -18.83 10.31
C ASP A 91 -27.68 -17.62 10.29
N LYS A 92 -29.00 -17.85 10.17
CA LYS A 92 -30.00 -16.78 10.29
C LYS A 92 -30.02 -16.15 11.68
N LEU A 93 -30.01 -16.96 12.73
CA LEU A 93 -29.96 -16.47 14.11
C LEU A 93 -28.67 -15.71 14.42
N GLU A 94 -27.54 -16.13 13.87
CA GLU A 94 -26.27 -15.41 14.01
C GLU A 94 -26.33 -14.00 13.38
N LEU A 95 -27.04 -13.85 12.24
CA LEU A 95 -27.31 -12.55 11.64
C LEU A 95 -28.25 -11.70 12.50
N GLU A 96 -29.33 -12.30 13.03
CA GLU A 96 -30.24 -11.62 13.97
C GLU A 96 -29.51 -11.15 15.23
N ILE A 97 -28.60 -11.96 15.81
CA ILE A 97 -27.76 -11.54 16.94
C ILE A 97 -26.88 -10.36 16.56
N ASN A 98 -26.26 -10.37 15.37
CA ASN A 98 -25.43 -9.25 14.93
C ASN A 98 -26.23 -7.94 14.87
N GLU A 99 -27.49 -7.96 14.41
CA GLU A 99 -28.36 -6.79 14.41
C GLU A 99 -28.70 -6.30 15.82
N GLU A 100 -29.06 -7.21 16.73
CA GLU A 100 -29.35 -6.89 18.14
C GLU A 100 -28.10 -6.39 18.90
N LEU A 101 -26.91 -6.89 18.54
CA LEU A 101 -25.65 -6.39 19.05
C LEU A 101 -25.45 -4.90 18.69
N GLU A 102 -25.71 -4.49 17.45
CA GLU A 102 -25.60 -3.06 17.09
C GLU A 102 -26.56 -2.18 17.91
N VAL A 103 -27.77 -2.67 18.21
CA VAL A 103 -28.76 -1.96 19.02
C VAL A 103 -28.27 -1.76 20.45
N VAL A 104 -27.76 -2.80 21.11
CA VAL A 104 -27.28 -2.69 22.50
C VAL A 104 -25.97 -1.90 22.57
N LEU A 105 -25.04 -2.10 21.63
CA LEU A 105 -23.76 -1.39 21.58
C LEU A 105 -23.98 0.13 21.42
N ALA A 106 -24.93 0.55 20.57
CA ALA A 106 -25.28 1.96 20.43
C ALA A 106 -25.80 2.59 21.73
N LYS A 107 -26.57 1.84 22.54
CA LYS A 107 -27.10 2.31 23.83
C LYS A 107 -26.00 2.47 24.88
N ILE A 108 -25.04 1.54 24.92
CA ILE A 108 -23.98 1.55 25.95
C ILE A 108 -22.74 2.34 25.54
N LEU A 109 -22.64 2.74 24.26
CA LEU A 109 -21.47 3.44 23.72
C LEU A 109 -21.03 4.64 24.58
N PRO A 110 -21.93 5.55 25.03
CA PRO A 110 -21.50 6.69 25.84
C PRO A 110 -20.76 6.29 27.11
N GLU A 111 -21.27 5.27 27.82
CA GLU A 111 -20.67 4.73 29.04
C GLU A 111 -19.33 4.04 28.75
N ALA A 112 -19.28 3.22 27.69
CA ALA A 112 -18.07 2.49 27.30
C ALA A 112 -16.92 3.42 26.89
N PHE A 113 -17.21 4.46 26.10
CA PHE A 113 -16.19 5.42 25.66
C PHE A 113 -15.72 6.30 26.82
N ALA A 114 -16.64 6.72 27.69
CA ALA A 114 -16.30 7.44 28.91
C ALA A 114 -15.39 6.61 29.82
N LEU A 115 -15.66 5.30 29.94
CA LEU A 115 -14.85 4.37 30.74
C LEU A 115 -13.41 4.28 30.23
N VAL A 116 -13.22 4.11 28.92
CA VAL A 116 -11.88 4.07 28.31
C VAL A 116 -11.14 5.41 28.49
N LYS A 117 -11.83 6.53 28.27
CA LYS A 117 -11.26 7.88 28.45
C LYS A 117 -10.84 8.15 29.90
N GLU A 118 -11.69 7.83 30.86
CA GLU A 118 -11.38 8.00 32.29
C GLU A 118 -10.23 7.07 32.72
N THR A 119 -10.17 5.85 32.19
CA THR A 119 -9.03 4.94 32.45
C THR A 119 -7.72 5.52 31.91
N ALA A 120 -7.71 6.01 30.65
CA ALA A 120 -6.55 6.66 30.06
C ALA A 120 -6.07 7.89 30.87
N LYS A 121 -7.01 8.64 31.44
CA LYS A 121 -6.73 9.78 32.32
C LYS A 121 -6.11 9.37 33.66
N ARG A 122 -6.55 8.28 34.27
CA ARG A 122 -5.95 7.76 35.51
C ARG A 122 -4.54 7.24 35.29
N PHE A 123 -4.31 6.48 34.22
CA PHE A 123 -2.96 6.07 33.83
C PHE A 123 -2.02 7.28 33.66
N THR A 124 -2.53 8.38 33.09
CA THR A 124 -1.74 9.62 32.90
C THR A 124 -1.43 10.34 34.22
N SER A 125 -2.35 10.34 35.19
CA SER A 125 -2.27 11.22 36.37
C SER A 125 -1.80 10.54 37.65
N GLU A 126 -2.05 9.23 37.82
CA GLU A 126 -1.77 8.49 39.07
C GLU A 126 -0.42 7.76 39.03
N GLY A 127 0.12 7.46 37.84
CA GLY A 127 1.40 6.77 37.66
C GLY A 127 1.34 5.26 37.92
N GLU A 128 0.67 4.85 38.99
CA GLU A 128 0.39 3.44 39.32
C GLU A 128 -1.03 3.34 39.88
N ILE A 129 -1.84 2.43 39.33
CA ILE A 129 -3.23 2.21 39.75
C ILE A 129 -3.30 0.93 40.60
N GLU A 130 -3.73 1.09 41.86
CA GLU A 130 -3.95 -0.04 42.79
C GLU A 130 -5.37 -0.61 42.64
N VAL A 131 -5.47 -1.93 42.47
CA VAL A 131 -6.73 -2.67 42.41
C VAL A 131 -6.63 -3.97 43.21
N THR A 132 -7.77 -4.58 43.50
CA THR A 132 -7.84 -5.92 44.09
C THR A 132 -7.40 -6.96 43.07
N ALA A 133 -6.46 -7.84 43.44
CA ALA A 133 -5.84 -8.79 42.52
C ALA A 133 -6.82 -9.91 42.12
N LEU A 134 -7.11 -10.01 40.82
CA LEU A 134 -7.83 -11.13 40.21
C LEU A 134 -6.86 -12.18 39.65
N GLN A 135 -7.36 -13.37 39.32
CA GLN A 135 -6.54 -14.38 38.63
C GLN A 135 -6.01 -13.84 37.30
N PHE A 136 -6.82 -13.04 36.60
CA PHE A 136 -6.42 -12.38 35.35
C PHE A 136 -5.18 -11.49 35.54
N ASP A 137 -5.11 -10.72 36.63
CA ASP A 137 -3.96 -9.85 36.91
C ASP A 137 -2.68 -10.68 37.14
N LYS A 138 -2.79 -11.85 37.78
CA LYS A 138 -1.68 -12.78 37.99
C LYS A 138 -1.19 -13.38 36.67
N ASP A 139 -2.11 -13.73 35.77
CA ASP A 139 -1.79 -14.30 34.47
C ASP A 139 -1.09 -13.27 33.56
N ILE A 140 -1.50 -12.00 33.66
CA ILE A 140 -0.86 -10.88 32.96
C ILE A 140 0.53 -10.57 33.55
N ALA A 141 0.65 -10.48 34.87
CA ALA A 141 1.92 -10.24 35.56
C ALA A 141 2.99 -11.32 35.26
N ALA A 142 2.57 -12.53 34.90
CA ALA A 142 3.48 -13.60 34.49
C ALA A 142 4.08 -13.39 33.09
N ARG A 143 3.47 -12.55 32.25
CA ARG A 143 3.84 -12.38 30.83
C ARG A 143 4.29 -10.96 30.50
N ARG A 144 3.91 -9.97 31.29
CA ARG A 144 4.16 -8.55 31.03
C ARG A 144 4.56 -7.81 32.30
N ASP A 145 5.48 -6.87 32.15
CA ASP A 145 6.13 -6.17 33.26
C ASP A 145 5.29 -5.03 33.87
N MET A 146 4.14 -4.70 33.29
CA MET A 146 3.32 -3.55 33.71
C MET A 146 2.42 -3.82 34.92
N VAL A 147 2.26 -5.08 35.31
CA VAL A 147 1.43 -5.49 36.45
C VAL A 147 2.30 -6.16 37.49
N ARG A 148 2.26 -5.64 38.72
CA ARG A 148 2.89 -6.25 39.89
C ARG A 148 1.82 -6.71 40.86
N VAL A 149 1.90 -7.95 41.33
CA VAL A 149 0.96 -8.49 42.32
C VAL A 149 1.66 -8.65 43.66
N GLU A 150 1.12 -8.02 44.71
CA GLU A 150 1.61 -8.12 46.08
C GLU A 150 0.48 -8.47 47.04
N GLY A 151 0.50 -9.70 47.55
CA GLY A 151 -0.59 -10.22 48.39
C GLY A 151 -1.91 -10.24 47.63
N GLU A 152 -2.90 -9.51 48.14
CA GLU A 152 -4.26 -9.39 47.57
C GLU A 152 -4.43 -8.19 46.63
N LYS A 153 -3.35 -7.45 46.33
CA LYS A 153 -3.38 -6.24 45.50
C LYS A 153 -2.58 -6.42 44.21
N ALA A 154 -3.08 -5.82 43.15
CA ALA A 154 -2.39 -5.69 41.88
C ALA A 154 -2.17 -4.20 41.58
N PHE A 155 -0.98 -3.88 41.09
CA PHE A 155 -0.52 -2.54 40.79
C PHE A 155 -0.25 -2.44 39.29
N TRP A 156 -1.00 -1.59 38.60
CA TRP A 156 -0.89 -1.36 37.16
C TRP A 156 -0.08 -0.10 36.90
N SER A 157 1.12 -0.25 36.36
CA SER A 157 2.00 0.87 36.04
C SER A 157 1.55 1.61 34.78
N ASN A 158 1.78 2.92 34.74
CA ASN A 158 1.63 3.72 33.53
C ASN A 158 2.82 3.59 32.56
N THR A 159 3.85 2.82 32.91
CA THR A 159 5.05 2.64 32.09
C THR A 159 5.33 1.16 31.83
N TRP A 160 5.58 0.82 30.56
CA TRP A 160 5.86 -0.56 30.16
C TRP A 160 6.61 -0.64 28.83
N LYS A 161 7.05 -1.84 28.46
CA LYS A 161 7.71 -2.08 27.18
C LYS A 161 6.72 -2.32 26.06
N ALA A 162 6.88 -1.60 24.96
CA ALA A 162 6.18 -1.85 23.70
C ALA A 162 7.20 -1.89 22.54
N ALA A 163 7.19 -2.98 21.78
CA ALA A 163 8.15 -3.29 20.72
C ALA A 163 9.62 -3.10 21.14
N GLY A 164 9.93 -3.46 22.40
CA GLY A 164 11.28 -3.40 22.97
C GLY A 164 11.71 -2.03 23.53
N SER A 165 10.88 -0.99 23.43
CA SER A 165 11.14 0.35 23.99
C SER A 165 10.25 0.63 25.19
N ASP A 166 10.77 1.34 26.19
CA ASP A 166 9.96 1.82 27.32
C ASP A 166 9.02 2.92 26.84
N VAL A 167 7.74 2.79 27.19
CA VAL A 167 6.68 3.72 26.86
C VAL A 167 5.96 4.11 28.14
N THR A 168 5.78 5.40 28.36
CA THR A 168 4.95 5.96 29.42
C THR A 168 3.64 6.46 28.84
N TRP A 169 2.53 6.08 29.46
CA TRP A 169 1.20 6.54 29.09
C TRP A 169 0.96 7.97 29.58
N GLU A 170 0.88 8.90 28.63
CA GLU A 170 0.67 10.34 28.89
C GLU A 170 -0.46 10.91 28.01
N MET A 171 -1.48 10.09 27.74
CA MET A 171 -2.50 10.39 26.73
C MET A 171 -3.90 10.35 27.32
N VAL A 172 -4.69 11.36 26.95
CA VAL A 172 -6.13 11.45 27.25
C VAL A 172 -6.86 11.82 25.97
N HIS A 173 -8.01 11.19 25.71
CA HIS A 173 -8.75 11.44 24.49
C HIS A 173 -9.26 12.89 24.40
N TYR A 174 -9.01 13.55 23.27
CA TYR A 174 -9.63 14.83 22.90
C TYR A 174 -11.06 14.63 22.39
N ASP A 175 -11.87 15.68 22.42
CA ASP A 175 -13.27 15.61 21.96
C ASP A 175 -13.37 15.22 20.47
N VAL A 176 -12.46 15.72 19.63
CA VAL A 176 -12.38 15.31 18.20
C VAL A 176 -12.05 13.83 18.03
N GLN A 177 -11.34 13.23 18.99
CA GLN A 177 -11.04 11.80 18.97
C GLN A 177 -12.27 10.96 19.36
N LEU A 178 -13.17 11.50 20.20
CA LEU A 178 -14.46 10.87 20.47
C LEU A 178 -15.33 10.84 19.20
N VAL A 179 -15.35 11.93 18.42
CA VAL A 179 -16.04 11.95 17.11
C VAL A 179 -15.49 10.84 16.20
N GLY A 180 -14.16 10.74 16.08
CA GLY A 180 -13.50 9.70 15.28
C GLY A 180 -13.86 8.29 15.76
N GLY A 181 -13.86 8.05 17.08
CA GLY A 181 -14.23 6.77 17.66
C GLY A 181 -15.68 6.37 17.35
N VAL A 182 -16.61 7.33 17.39
CA VAL A 182 -18.02 7.10 17.02
C VAL A 182 -18.14 6.77 15.53
N SER A 183 -17.41 7.48 14.66
CA SER A 183 -17.39 7.17 13.22
C SER A 183 -16.88 5.76 12.94
N LEU A 184 -15.81 5.33 13.60
CA LEU A 184 -15.28 3.97 13.47
C LEU A 184 -16.27 2.91 13.93
N HIS A 185 -16.92 3.12 15.09
CA HIS A 185 -17.92 2.18 15.58
C HIS A 185 -19.09 2.01 14.60
N ARG A 186 -19.52 3.10 13.96
CA ARG A 186 -20.59 3.11 12.95
C ARG A 186 -20.21 2.52 11.58
N GLY A 187 -19.03 1.91 11.46
CA GLY A 187 -18.60 1.27 10.21
C GLY A 187 -18.24 2.27 9.11
N SER A 188 -17.63 3.41 9.48
CA SER A 188 -17.17 4.44 8.53
C SER A 188 -15.64 4.54 8.51
N VAL A 189 -15.11 5.22 7.50
CA VAL A 189 -13.72 5.67 7.47
C VAL A 189 -13.60 7.02 8.20
N ALA A 190 -12.84 7.06 9.29
CA ALA A 190 -12.50 8.29 9.98
C ALA A 190 -11.23 8.92 9.36
N GLU A 191 -11.38 10.03 8.64
CA GLU A 191 -10.24 10.80 8.17
C GLU A 191 -9.74 11.72 9.29
N MET A 192 -8.58 11.38 9.84
CA MET A 192 -7.89 12.11 10.90
C MET A 192 -6.45 12.39 10.51
N HIS A 193 -6.08 13.66 10.47
CA HIS A 193 -4.73 14.09 10.12
C HIS A 193 -3.65 13.39 10.97
N THR A 194 -2.46 13.23 10.39
CA THR A 194 -1.33 12.63 11.10
C THR A 194 -1.00 13.44 12.36
N GLY A 195 -0.86 12.74 13.49
CA GLY A 195 -0.65 13.38 14.80
C GLY A 195 -1.94 13.69 15.58
N GLU A 196 -3.13 13.40 15.04
CA GLU A 196 -4.40 13.48 15.79
C GLU A 196 -4.66 12.25 16.69
N GLY A 197 -3.71 11.31 16.77
CA GLY A 197 -3.79 10.16 17.69
C GLY A 197 -4.68 9.00 17.21
N LYS A 198 -4.60 8.62 15.93
CA LYS A 198 -5.36 7.48 15.34
C LYS A 198 -5.33 6.19 16.17
N THR A 199 -4.14 5.76 16.60
CA THR A 199 -3.97 4.57 17.45
C THR A 199 -4.75 4.66 18.76
N LEU A 200 -4.79 5.83 19.39
CA LEU A 200 -5.55 6.09 20.62
C LEU A 200 -7.07 6.14 20.33
N VAL A 201 -7.48 6.73 19.21
CA VAL A 201 -8.90 6.80 18.80
C VAL A 201 -9.49 5.41 18.64
N ALA A 202 -8.73 4.49 18.03
CA ALA A 202 -9.17 3.11 17.82
C ALA A 202 -9.49 2.38 19.13
N THR A 203 -8.91 2.78 20.27
CA THR A 203 -9.18 2.09 21.54
C THR A 203 -10.64 2.16 21.98
N LEU A 204 -11.34 3.22 21.61
CA LEU A 204 -12.75 3.43 21.96
C LEU A 204 -13.66 2.38 21.29
N PRO A 205 -13.73 2.28 19.94
CA PRO A 205 -14.55 1.27 19.28
C PRO A 205 -14.02 -0.14 19.47
N VAL A 206 -12.70 -0.36 19.55
CA VAL A 206 -12.14 -1.70 19.82
C VAL A 206 -12.64 -2.21 21.15
N PHE A 207 -12.54 -1.41 22.22
CA PHE A 207 -13.02 -1.78 23.54
C PHE A 207 -14.50 -2.14 23.50
N LEU A 208 -15.35 -1.24 22.99
CA LEU A 208 -16.81 -1.44 22.92
C LEU A 208 -17.20 -2.74 22.20
N ASN A 209 -16.62 -2.99 21.01
CA ASN A 209 -17.00 -4.14 20.20
C ASN A 209 -16.37 -5.45 20.72
N ALA A 210 -15.23 -5.38 21.42
CA ALA A 210 -14.62 -6.54 22.07
C ALA A 210 -15.46 -7.07 23.24
N LEU A 211 -16.28 -6.23 23.90
CA LEU A 211 -17.18 -6.66 24.98
C LEU A 211 -18.22 -7.71 24.52
N THR A 212 -18.44 -7.88 23.22
CA THR A 212 -19.34 -8.90 22.66
C THR A 212 -18.76 -10.32 22.70
N GLY A 213 -17.44 -10.49 22.92
CA GLY A 213 -16.76 -11.79 22.82
C GLY A 213 -16.69 -12.37 21.39
N ARG A 214 -17.19 -11.65 20.38
CA ARG A 214 -17.17 -12.07 18.96
C ARG A 214 -15.83 -11.80 18.29
N GLY A 215 -15.02 -10.92 18.88
CA GLY A 215 -13.70 -10.58 18.39
C GLY A 215 -13.58 -9.30 17.61
N VAL A 216 -12.44 -8.63 17.76
CA VAL A 216 -12.07 -7.44 16.98
C VAL A 216 -10.72 -7.65 16.34
N HIS A 217 -10.63 -7.46 15.03
CA HIS A 217 -9.38 -7.48 14.29
C HIS A 217 -8.90 -6.04 14.02
N LEU A 218 -7.76 -5.67 14.57
CA LEU A 218 -7.10 -4.40 14.25
C LEU A 218 -6.00 -4.66 13.23
N VAL A 219 -6.22 -4.18 12.02
CA VAL A 219 -5.33 -4.39 10.87
C VAL A 219 -4.39 -3.21 10.74
N THR A 220 -3.09 -3.48 10.66
CA THR A 220 -2.05 -2.48 10.43
C THR A 220 -1.26 -2.79 9.15
N VAL A 221 -0.43 -1.85 8.71
CA VAL A 221 0.33 -1.96 7.46
C VAL A 221 1.62 -2.77 7.55
N ASN A 222 2.10 -3.13 8.75
CA ASN A 222 3.27 -4.00 8.91
C ASN A 222 3.32 -4.66 10.30
N ASP A 223 4.14 -5.70 10.42
CA ASP A 223 4.23 -6.52 11.62
C ASP A 223 4.76 -5.75 12.85
N TYR A 224 5.69 -4.81 12.64
CA TYR A 224 6.22 -3.95 13.70
C TYR A 224 5.13 -3.09 14.33
N LEU A 225 4.29 -2.44 13.51
CA LEU A 225 3.18 -1.61 13.99
C LEU A 225 2.12 -2.48 14.66
N ALA A 226 1.79 -3.65 14.11
CA ALA A 226 0.87 -4.60 14.75
C ALA A 226 1.36 -4.99 16.15
N LYS A 227 2.64 -5.38 16.27
CA LYS A 227 3.27 -5.76 17.54
C LYS A 227 3.30 -4.59 18.51
N ARG A 228 3.82 -3.44 18.08
CA ARG A 228 3.92 -2.22 18.88
C ARG A 228 2.56 -1.79 19.42
N ASP A 229 1.54 -1.69 18.57
CA ASP A 229 0.24 -1.17 18.97
C ASP A 229 -0.52 -2.16 19.86
N SER A 230 -0.33 -3.47 19.65
CA SER A 230 -0.88 -4.51 20.55
C SER A 230 -0.29 -4.44 21.96
N GLU A 231 0.99 -4.09 22.08
CA GLU A 231 1.70 -3.96 23.36
C GLU A 231 1.51 -2.59 23.99
N TRP A 232 1.37 -1.55 23.16
CA TRP A 232 1.18 -0.19 23.61
C TRP A 232 -0.26 0.08 24.05
N MET A 233 -1.27 -0.31 23.27
CA MET A 233 -2.68 -0.12 23.67
C MET A 233 -3.20 -1.26 24.55
N GLY A 234 -2.55 -2.43 24.51
CA GLY A 234 -2.95 -3.65 25.21
C GLY A 234 -3.36 -3.45 26.68
N PRO A 235 -2.52 -2.81 27.51
CA PRO A 235 -2.80 -2.63 28.94
C PRO A 235 -4.10 -1.89 29.23
N LEU A 236 -4.53 -0.98 28.35
CA LEU A 236 -5.80 -0.26 28.50
C LEU A 236 -7.00 -1.23 28.43
N TYR A 237 -6.93 -2.25 27.57
CA TYR A 237 -7.97 -3.26 27.44
C TYR A 237 -7.85 -4.35 28.52
N GLU A 238 -6.63 -4.76 28.82
CA GLU A 238 -6.33 -5.80 29.82
C GLU A 238 -6.72 -5.34 31.23
N PHE A 239 -6.57 -4.04 31.55
CA PHE A 239 -7.07 -3.48 32.81
C PHE A 239 -8.56 -3.77 33.03
N HIS A 240 -9.34 -3.76 31.94
CA HIS A 240 -10.78 -4.06 31.92
C HIS A 240 -11.10 -5.54 31.67
N GLY A 241 -10.09 -6.42 31.75
CA GLY A 241 -10.25 -7.88 31.63
C GLY A 241 -10.51 -8.37 30.21
N LEU A 242 -10.05 -7.66 29.18
CA LEU A 242 -10.02 -8.13 27.79
C LEU A 242 -8.65 -8.71 27.46
N THR A 243 -8.64 -9.76 26.64
CA THR A 243 -7.43 -10.41 26.14
C THR A 243 -6.98 -9.81 24.82
N VAL A 244 -5.67 -9.62 24.66
CA VAL A 244 -5.06 -8.97 23.49
C VAL A 244 -3.86 -9.76 23.02
N ASP A 245 -3.80 -10.08 21.73
CA ASP A 245 -2.61 -10.67 21.12
C ASP A 245 -2.38 -10.18 19.69
N CYS A 246 -1.21 -10.47 19.13
CA CYS A 246 -0.82 -10.13 17.78
C CYS A 246 -0.40 -11.38 17.02
N ILE A 247 -1.07 -11.66 15.90
CA ILE A 247 -0.83 -12.87 15.11
C ILE A 247 0.57 -12.92 14.51
N ASP A 248 1.16 -11.78 14.16
CA ASP A 248 2.53 -11.68 13.63
C ASP A 248 3.63 -12.09 14.63
N LYS A 249 3.29 -12.41 15.88
CA LYS A 249 4.22 -13.02 16.86
C LYS A 249 4.28 -14.55 16.75
N HIS A 250 3.33 -15.16 16.04
CA HIS A 250 3.10 -16.59 16.06
C HIS A 250 3.28 -17.22 14.68
N GLN A 251 3.82 -18.44 14.65
CA GLN A 251 3.96 -19.19 13.42
C GLN A 251 2.58 -19.51 12.82
N PRO A 252 2.38 -19.38 11.49
CA PRO A 252 1.13 -19.78 10.84
C PRO A 252 0.71 -21.23 11.14
N ASN A 253 -0.60 -21.48 11.20
CA ASN A 253 -1.21 -22.80 11.47
C ASN A 253 -0.78 -23.47 12.80
N SER A 254 -0.19 -22.72 13.74
CA SER A 254 0.20 -23.22 15.05
C SER A 254 -0.93 -23.11 16.08
N GLU A 255 -0.80 -23.81 17.20
CA GLU A 255 -1.72 -23.68 18.33
C GLU A 255 -1.70 -22.25 18.90
N SER A 256 -0.52 -21.63 19.04
CA SER A 256 -0.43 -20.26 19.54
C SER A 256 -1.09 -19.24 18.61
N ARG A 257 -1.05 -19.46 17.29
CA ARG A 257 -1.80 -18.66 16.31
C ARG A 257 -3.31 -18.74 16.55
N ARG A 258 -3.83 -19.94 16.85
CA ARG A 258 -5.26 -20.14 17.18
C ARG A 258 -5.63 -19.45 18.49
N GLU A 259 -4.79 -19.53 19.52
CA GLU A 259 -5.02 -18.82 20.78
C GLU A 259 -5.02 -17.29 20.59
N ALA A 260 -4.17 -16.76 19.70
CA ALA A 260 -4.19 -15.33 19.36
C ALA A 260 -5.52 -14.87 18.73
N TYR A 261 -6.14 -15.70 17.90
CA TYR A 261 -7.48 -15.42 17.34
C TYR A 261 -8.62 -15.61 18.35
N LYS A 262 -8.42 -16.41 19.41
CA LYS A 262 -9.39 -16.56 20.50
C LYS A 262 -9.42 -15.37 21.45
N CYS A 263 -8.37 -14.55 21.48
CA CYS A 263 -8.36 -13.32 22.27
C CYS A 263 -9.51 -12.39 21.86
N ASP A 264 -9.97 -11.52 22.75
CA ASP A 264 -11.05 -10.56 22.46
C ASP A 264 -10.62 -9.58 21.35
N ILE A 265 -9.33 -9.22 21.34
CA ILE A 265 -8.73 -8.30 20.38
C ILE A 265 -7.50 -8.95 19.75
N THR A 266 -7.48 -8.98 18.42
CA THR A 266 -6.39 -9.57 17.63
C THR A 266 -5.80 -8.50 16.73
N PHE A 267 -4.53 -8.16 16.93
CA PHE A 267 -3.77 -7.28 16.05
C PHE A 267 -3.09 -8.10 14.95
N GLY A 268 -2.99 -7.55 13.75
CA GLY A 268 -2.23 -8.19 12.69
C GLY A 268 -2.06 -7.34 11.44
N THR A 269 -1.38 -7.90 10.45
CA THR A 269 -1.32 -7.33 9.10
C THR A 269 -2.42 -7.88 8.20
N ASN A 270 -2.82 -7.11 7.19
CA ASN A 270 -3.79 -7.55 6.18
C ASN A 270 -3.37 -8.85 5.48
N ASN A 271 -2.08 -8.98 5.16
CA ASN A 271 -1.51 -10.17 4.55
C ASN A 271 -1.71 -11.39 5.48
N GLU A 272 -1.35 -11.28 6.76
CA GLU A 272 -1.44 -12.39 7.70
C GLU A 272 -2.90 -12.84 7.94
N PHE A 273 -3.83 -11.90 8.09
CA PHE A 273 -5.27 -12.21 8.19
C PHE A 273 -5.80 -12.90 6.92
N GLY A 274 -5.47 -12.38 5.74
CA GLY A 274 -5.96 -12.96 4.49
C GLY A 274 -5.32 -14.32 4.15
N PHE A 275 -4.04 -14.52 4.47
CA PHE A 275 -3.38 -15.81 4.29
C PHE A 275 -3.88 -16.87 5.27
N ASP A 276 -4.18 -16.51 6.52
CA ASP A 276 -4.83 -17.45 7.44
C ASP A 276 -6.21 -17.87 6.93
N TYR A 277 -6.98 -16.93 6.38
CA TYR A 277 -8.24 -17.28 5.71
C TYR A 277 -8.04 -18.27 4.54
N LEU A 278 -7.07 -18.01 3.65
CA LEU A 278 -6.78 -18.94 2.55
C LEU A 278 -6.31 -20.31 3.06
N ARG A 279 -5.48 -20.35 4.09
CA ARG A 279 -4.99 -21.60 4.72
C ARG A 279 -6.13 -22.38 5.38
N ASP A 280 -7.04 -21.70 6.05
CA ASP A 280 -8.22 -22.29 6.69
C ASP A 280 -9.15 -22.92 5.65
N ASN A 281 -9.33 -22.31 4.47
CA ASN A 281 -10.11 -22.90 3.37
C ASN A 281 -9.41 -24.08 2.67
N MET A 282 -8.13 -24.31 2.95
CA MET A 282 -7.36 -25.48 2.50
C MET A 282 -7.22 -26.55 3.61
N ALA A 283 -7.74 -26.29 4.81
CA ALA A 283 -7.63 -27.19 5.94
C ALA A 283 -8.43 -28.47 5.70
N LYS A 284 -7.85 -29.62 6.07
CA LYS A 284 -8.50 -30.93 5.90
C LYS A 284 -9.49 -31.26 7.01
N ASN A 285 -9.31 -30.65 8.18
CA ASN A 285 -10.10 -30.93 9.38
C ASN A 285 -10.43 -29.62 10.13
N PRO A 286 -11.59 -29.51 10.79
CA PRO A 286 -11.99 -28.30 11.53
C PRO A 286 -11.00 -27.89 12.63
N ASN A 287 -10.34 -28.86 13.28
CA ASN A 287 -9.34 -28.58 14.33
C ASN A 287 -8.07 -27.90 13.81
N MET A 288 -7.88 -27.82 12.49
CA MET A 288 -6.74 -27.12 11.89
C MET A 288 -7.04 -25.64 11.62
N LEU A 289 -8.31 -25.22 11.69
CA LEU A 289 -8.69 -23.83 11.53
C LEU A 289 -8.06 -22.98 12.63
N VAL A 290 -7.57 -21.79 12.26
CA VAL A 290 -7.02 -20.82 13.21
C VAL A 290 -7.95 -19.64 13.43
N GLN A 291 -8.70 -19.21 12.41
CA GLN A 291 -9.62 -18.09 12.51
C GLN A 291 -10.98 -18.50 13.10
N ARG A 292 -11.69 -17.49 13.61
CA ARG A 292 -13.12 -17.52 13.89
C ARG A 292 -13.87 -16.69 12.85
N ARG A 293 -15.21 -16.61 12.97
CA ARG A 293 -16.03 -15.75 12.09
C ARG A 293 -15.57 -14.29 12.12
N HIS A 294 -15.59 -13.64 10.95
CA HIS A 294 -15.20 -12.25 10.76
C HIS A 294 -16.29 -11.29 11.28
N HIS A 295 -16.13 -10.78 12.50
CA HIS A 295 -17.13 -9.92 13.13
C HIS A 295 -16.86 -8.42 12.91
N TYR A 296 -15.83 -7.86 13.55
CA TYR A 296 -15.47 -6.45 13.40
C TYR A 296 -13.99 -6.27 13.02
N ALA A 297 -13.72 -5.48 11.99
CA ALA A 297 -12.38 -5.06 11.61
C ALA A 297 -12.24 -3.54 11.56
N ILE A 298 -11.15 -3.03 12.13
CA ILE A 298 -10.68 -1.66 11.91
C ILE A 298 -9.37 -1.75 11.13
N VAL A 299 -9.33 -1.10 9.97
CA VAL A 299 -8.14 -1.02 9.14
C VAL A 299 -7.44 0.31 9.40
N ASP A 300 -6.28 0.29 10.06
CA ASP A 300 -5.40 1.45 10.12
C ASP A 300 -4.78 1.69 8.75
N GLU A 301 -4.61 2.96 8.41
CA GLU A 301 -4.12 3.40 7.10
C GLU A 301 -4.92 2.77 5.94
N VAL A 302 -6.25 2.85 6.07
CA VAL A 302 -7.24 2.15 5.24
C VAL A 302 -7.09 2.42 3.74
N ASP A 303 -6.63 3.60 3.37
CA ASP A 303 -6.32 3.97 1.99
C ASP A 303 -5.19 3.13 1.42
N SER A 304 -4.14 2.86 2.20
CA SER A 304 -3.07 1.99 1.71
C SER A 304 -3.46 0.52 1.68
N VAL A 305 -4.27 0.05 2.63
CA VAL A 305 -4.64 -1.37 2.66
C VAL A 305 -5.74 -1.70 1.65
N LEU A 306 -6.79 -0.88 1.58
CA LEU A 306 -7.99 -1.17 0.80
C LEU A 306 -8.00 -0.55 -0.60
N ILE A 307 -7.06 0.36 -0.91
CA ILE A 307 -6.91 0.95 -2.25
C ILE A 307 -5.58 0.52 -2.86
N ASP A 308 -4.46 0.85 -2.21
CA ASP A 308 -3.12 0.61 -2.77
C ASP A 308 -2.78 -0.89 -2.85
N GLU A 309 -2.80 -1.57 -1.71
CA GLU A 309 -2.45 -2.99 -1.62
C GLU A 309 -3.54 -3.90 -2.22
N ALA A 310 -4.78 -3.42 -2.29
CA ALA A 310 -5.92 -4.17 -2.80
C ALA A 310 -5.88 -4.41 -4.31
N ARG A 311 -4.96 -3.76 -5.04
CA ARG A 311 -4.71 -4.01 -6.47
C ARG A 311 -4.16 -5.40 -6.75
N THR A 312 -3.47 -5.97 -5.77
CA THR A 312 -2.85 -7.30 -5.89
C THR A 312 -3.61 -8.32 -5.04
N PRO A 313 -4.09 -9.43 -5.62
CA PRO A 313 -4.73 -10.47 -4.84
C PRO A 313 -3.71 -11.21 -3.95
N LEU A 314 -4.19 -11.75 -2.83
CA LEU A 314 -3.44 -12.68 -2.00
C LEU A 314 -3.51 -14.06 -2.63
N ILE A 315 -2.35 -14.70 -2.82
CA ILE A 315 -2.22 -15.96 -3.55
C ILE A 315 -1.36 -16.93 -2.74
N ILE A 316 -1.86 -18.14 -2.48
CA ILE A 316 -1.05 -19.27 -2.02
C ILE A 316 -0.65 -20.08 -3.25
N SER A 317 0.65 -20.26 -3.46
CA SER A 317 1.20 -21.08 -4.55
C SER A 317 2.14 -22.16 -4.00
N GLY A 318 2.31 -23.24 -4.75
CA GLY A 318 3.32 -24.28 -4.46
C GLY A 318 4.01 -24.79 -5.72
N PRO A 319 5.06 -25.61 -5.58
CA PRO A 319 5.91 -26.00 -6.69
C PRO A 319 5.15 -26.83 -7.74
N THR A 320 5.38 -26.55 -9.02
CA THR A 320 4.82 -27.32 -10.14
C THR A 320 5.68 -28.55 -10.43
N PRO A 321 5.10 -29.73 -10.73
CA PRO A 321 5.84 -30.86 -11.27
C PRO A 321 6.52 -30.45 -12.59
N LYS A 322 7.84 -30.58 -12.70
CA LYS A 322 8.70 -30.13 -13.83
C LYS A 322 8.92 -28.62 -13.99
N GLY A 323 8.71 -27.82 -12.95
CA GLY A 323 8.94 -26.37 -12.98
C GLY A 323 10.40 -25.92 -13.22
N ASP A 324 11.36 -26.84 -13.28
CA ASP A 324 12.79 -26.59 -13.50
C ASP A 324 13.20 -26.68 -14.98
N GLU A 325 12.33 -27.14 -15.88
CA GLU A 325 12.60 -27.24 -17.33
C GLU A 325 12.30 -25.91 -18.05
N GLN A 326 13.00 -24.83 -17.67
CA GLN A 326 12.87 -23.53 -18.35
C GLN A 326 14.19 -23.14 -19.04
N GLU A 327 14.12 -22.79 -20.33
CA GLU A 327 15.27 -22.44 -21.19
C GLU A 327 15.88 -21.05 -20.87
N PHE A 328 15.65 -20.48 -19.68
CA PHE A 328 16.10 -19.11 -19.36
C PHE A 328 17.61 -18.94 -19.44
N GLU A 329 18.38 -19.92 -18.95
CA GLU A 329 19.85 -19.87 -18.99
C GLU A 329 20.39 -19.94 -20.42
N SER A 330 19.78 -20.75 -21.29
CA SER A 330 20.21 -20.92 -22.69
C SER A 330 19.79 -19.74 -23.56
N LEU A 331 18.65 -19.11 -23.30
CA LEU A 331 18.14 -17.96 -24.05
C LEU A 331 18.75 -16.62 -23.62
N LYS A 332 19.22 -16.49 -22.37
CA LYS A 332 19.80 -15.25 -21.84
C LYS A 332 20.89 -14.63 -22.74
N PRO A 333 21.89 -15.37 -23.26
CA PRO A 333 22.90 -14.79 -24.15
C PRO A 333 22.32 -14.17 -25.43
N MET A 334 21.23 -14.74 -25.96
CA MET A 334 20.54 -14.22 -27.15
C MET A 334 19.86 -12.89 -26.84
N VAL A 335 19.15 -12.80 -25.71
CA VAL A 335 18.50 -11.57 -25.23
C VAL A 335 19.51 -10.45 -25.01
N VAL A 336 20.65 -10.74 -24.37
CA VAL A 336 21.71 -9.75 -24.15
C VAL A 336 22.23 -9.18 -25.48
N LYS A 337 22.44 -10.04 -26.49
CA LYS A 337 22.84 -9.59 -27.83
C LYS A 337 21.76 -8.72 -28.48
N LEU A 338 20.49 -9.12 -28.35
CA LEU A 338 19.36 -8.38 -28.92
C LEU A 338 19.25 -6.97 -28.32
N ILE A 339 19.40 -6.83 -27.00
CA ILE A 339 19.41 -5.54 -26.31
C ILE A 339 20.56 -4.66 -26.81
N GLN A 340 21.75 -5.22 -27.00
CA GLN A 340 22.90 -4.46 -27.48
C GLN A 340 22.70 -3.90 -28.89
N VAL A 341 22.10 -4.69 -29.80
CA VAL A 341 21.81 -4.20 -31.16
C VAL A 341 20.67 -3.20 -31.18
N GLN A 342 19.63 -3.40 -30.35
CA GLN A 342 18.56 -2.43 -30.14
C GLN A 342 19.11 -1.10 -29.63
N GLN A 343 19.97 -1.11 -28.61
CA GLN A 343 20.59 0.09 -28.05
C GLN A 343 21.36 0.89 -29.11
N LYS A 344 22.11 0.20 -29.98
CA LYS A 344 22.82 0.83 -31.10
C LYS A 344 21.85 1.44 -32.12
N ALA A 345 20.79 0.72 -32.50
CA ALA A 345 19.78 1.22 -33.42
C ALA A 345 19.08 2.48 -32.87
N VAL A 346 18.63 2.42 -31.61
CA VAL A 346 18.00 3.56 -30.91
C VAL A 346 18.93 4.76 -30.80
N GLN A 347 20.21 4.55 -30.48
CA GLN A 347 21.20 5.63 -30.46
C GLN A 347 21.37 6.26 -31.86
N GLY A 348 21.36 5.44 -32.92
CA GLY A 348 21.38 5.89 -34.31
C GLY A 348 20.19 6.78 -34.65
N PHE A 349 18.96 6.33 -34.37
CA PHE A 349 17.74 7.11 -34.62
C PHE A 349 17.70 8.41 -33.81
N LEU A 350 18.18 8.40 -32.56
CA LEU A 350 18.25 9.62 -31.76
C LEU A 350 19.26 10.63 -32.33
N LEU A 351 20.39 10.17 -32.86
CA LEU A 351 21.37 11.03 -33.52
C LEU A 351 20.83 11.59 -34.84
N GLU A 352 20.14 10.77 -35.61
CA GLU A 352 19.45 11.17 -36.84
C GLU A 352 18.38 12.24 -36.55
N ALA A 353 17.52 12.01 -35.56
CA ALA A 353 16.53 12.98 -35.12
C ALA A 353 17.19 14.30 -34.70
N LYS A 354 18.28 14.26 -33.92
CA LYS A 354 19.04 15.46 -33.53
C LYS A 354 19.65 16.22 -34.71
N LYS A 355 20.11 15.50 -35.73
CA LYS A 355 20.71 16.09 -36.93
C LYS A 355 19.66 16.75 -37.81
N LEU A 356 18.50 16.10 -37.96
CA LEU A 356 17.42 16.58 -38.82
C LEU A 356 16.58 17.66 -38.13
N LEU A 357 16.51 17.74 -36.80
CA LEU A 357 15.73 18.75 -36.08
C LEU A 357 16.48 20.08 -35.92
N THR A 358 16.80 20.73 -37.04
CA THR A 358 17.37 22.09 -37.11
C THR A 358 16.36 23.09 -37.71
N ASP A 359 16.57 24.40 -37.55
CA ASP A 359 15.64 25.41 -38.10
C ASP A 359 15.60 25.40 -39.64
N GLY A 360 14.40 25.55 -40.24
CA GLY A 360 14.23 25.75 -41.69
C GLY A 360 13.91 24.50 -42.55
N LEU A 361 13.48 23.40 -41.95
CA LEU A 361 13.27 22.10 -42.61
C LEU A 361 12.13 22.07 -43.65
N SER A 362 12.32 21.24 -44.67
CA SER A 362 11.25 20.83 -45.59
C SER A 362 10.18 19.98 -44.86
N LYS A 363 9.03 19.77 -45.51
CA LYS A 363 7.98 18.90 -44.95
C LYS A 363 8.46 17.45 -44.80
N GLU A 364 9.19 16.93 -45.78
CA GLU A 364 9.72 15.57 -45.77
C GLU A 364 10.79 15.37 -44.68
N GLU A 365 11.67 16.36 -44.50
CA GLU A 365 12.71 16.30 -43.46
C GLU A 365 12.11 16.33 -42.05
N ASN A 366 11.02 17.08 -41.85
CA ASN A 366 10.28 17.06 -40.60
C ASN A 366 9.60 15.71 -40.32
N GLU A 367 9.06 15.06 -41.34
CA GLU A 367 8.44 13.73 -41.22
C GLU A 367 9.50 12.66 -40.90
N ALA A 368 10.64 12.66 -41.61
CA ALA A 368 11.75 11.76 -41.35
C ALA A 368 12.36 11.94 -39.95
N ALA A 369 12.57 13.19 -39.54
CA ALA A 369 13.04 13.52 -38.20
C ALA A 369 12.07 13.05 -37.11
N GLY A 370 10.77 13.23 -37.34
CA GLY A 370 9.70 12.77 -36.46
C GLY A 370 9.68 11.26 -36.31
N LEU A 371 9.79 10.53 -37.43
CA LEU A 371 9.85 9.07 -37.45
C LEU A 371 11.09 8.54 -36.73
N ALA A 372 12.27 9.13 -36.96
CA ALA A 372 13.49 8.74 -36.24
C ALA A 372 13.34 8.94 -34.72
N LEU A 373 12.77 10.08 -34.30
CA LEU A 373 12.49 10.33 -32.88
C LEU A 373 11.48 9.30 -32.30
N TYR A 374 10.42 8.99 -33.06
CA TYR A 374 9.42 8.01 -32.65
C TYR A 374 9.99 6.58 -32.56
N ARG A 375 10.83 6.17 -33.51
CA ARG A 375 11.58 4.90 -33.47
C ARG A 375 12.48 4.79 -32.25
N ALA A 376 13.25 5.85 -31.97
CA ALA A 376 14.09 5.89 -30.78
C ALA A 376 13.23 5.69 -29.51
N PHE A 377 12.10 6.39 -29.43
CA PHE A 377 11.17 6.30 -28.30
C PHE A 377 10.52 4.92 -28.17
N ARG A 378 9.97 4.35 -29.25
CA ARG A 378 9.38 3.00 -29.27
C ARG A 378 10.39 1.89 -28.94
N GLY A 379 11.65 2.09 -29.30
CA GLY A 379 12.69 1.11 -29.08
C GLY A 379 13.15 1.01 -27.63
N LEU A 380 13.45 2.14 -26.98
CA LEU A 380 13.90 2.21 -25.57
C LEU A 380 13.41 3.51 -24.90
N PRO A 381 12.12 3.60 -24.52
CA PRO A 381 11.50 4.85 -24.04
C PRO A 381 12.09 5.35 -22.72
N LYS A 382 12.53 4.43 -21.85
CA LYS A 382 13.18 4.73 -20.56
C LYS A 382 14.64 5.20 -20.68
N SER A 383 15.21 5.30 -21.88
CA SER A 383 16.63 5.67 -22.02
C SER A 383 16.92 7.13 -21.64
N LYS A 384 17.86 7.34 -20.71
CA LYS A 384 18.26 8.68 -20.21
C LYS A 384 18.54 9.71 -21.33
N PRO A 385 19.21 9.37 -22.45
CA PRO A 385 19.43 10.30 -23.56
C PRO A 385 18.16 10.76 -24.28
N ILE A 386 17.14 9.89 -24.39
CA ILE A 386 15.85 10.22 -25.02
C ILE A 386 15.04 11.11 -24.10
N ILE A 387 14.92 10.75 -22.82
CA ILE A 387 14.19 11.54 -21.81
C ILE A 387 14.71 12.98 -21.78
N LYS A 388 16.04 13.14 -21.73
CA LYS A 388 16.69 14.46 -21.78
C LYS A 388 16.47 15.19 -23.11
N PHE A 389 16.34 14.49 -24.24
CA PHE A 389 16.09 15.15 -25.52
C PHE A 389 14.63 15.62 -25.63
N LEU A 390 13.69 14.85 -25.08
CA LEU A 390 12.26 15.19 -25.06
C LEU A 390 11.93 16.34 -24.10
N SER A 391 12.79 16.63 -23.10
CA SER A 391 12.63 17.80 -22.23
C SER A 391 13.03 19.13 -22.89
N ASN A 392 13.63 19.10 -24.08
CA ASN A 392 13.92 20.30 -24.87
C ASN A 392 12.66 20.89 -25.51
N GLU A 393 12.72 22.19 -25.80
CA GLU A 393 11.63 22.99 -26.37
C GLU A 393 11.02 22.33 -27.62
N GLY A 394 9.69 22.18 -27.65
CA GLY A 394 8.94 21.63 -28.77
C GLY A 394 9.16 20.14 -29.12
N MET A 395 10.15 19.45 -28.56
CA MET A 395 10.51 18.06 -28.95
C MET A 395 9.42 17.06 -28.62
N ARG A 396 8.84 17.17 -27.42
CA ARG A 396 7.75 16.30 -27.00
C ARG A 396 6.47 16.49 -27.82
N GLN A 397 6.17 17.73 -28.22
CA GLN A 397 5.04 18.02 -29.09
C GLN A 397 5.21 17.36 -30.46
N ARG A 398 6.44 17.34 -30.98
CA ARG A 398 6.77 16.64 -32.23
C ARG A 398 6.57 15.14 -32.10
N LEU A 399 7.07 14.53 -31.01
CA LEU A 399 6.85 13.11 -30.73
C LEU A 399 5.35 12.76 -30.70
N LEU A 400 4.55 13.48 -29.90
CA LEU A 400 3.11 13.21 -29.76
C LEU A 400 2.34 13.35 -31.08
N LYS A 401 2.73 14.31 -31.92
CA LYS A 401 2.13 14.50 -33.25
C LYS A 401 2.43 13.31 -34.17
N VAL A 402 3.64 12.77 -34.11
CA VAL A 402 4.05 11.59 -34.89
C VAL A 402 3.39 10.33 -34.34
N GLU A 403 3.38 10.14 -33.02
CA GLU A 403 2.68 9.04 -32.34
C GLU A 403 1.19 9.01 -32.75
N SER A 404 0.51 10.17 -32.74
CA SER A 404 -0.90 10.27 -33.14
C SER A 404 -1.15 9.85 -34.59
N PHE A 405 -0.19 10.10 -35.49
CA PHE A 405 -0.28 9.65 -36.88
C PHE A 405 -0.18 8.12 -36.99
N TYR A 406 0.76 7.50 -36.28
CA TYR A 406 0.94 6.05 -36.32
C TYR A 406 -0.14 5.28 -35.55
N LEU A 407 -0.77 5.89 -34.54
CA LEU A 407 -1.92 5.32 -33.83
C LEU A 407 -3.26 5.52 -34.58
N ALA A 408 -3.30 6.38 -35.60
CA ALA A 408 -4.51 6.60 -36.40
C ALA A 408 -4.90 5.34 -37.20
N ASP A 409 -6.16 5.30 -37.64
CA ASP A 409 -6.70 4.22 -38.50
C ASP A 409 -6.39 2.81 -37.99
N ASN A 410 -6.52 2.60 -36.67
CA ASN A 410 -6.25 1.33 -36.00
C ASN A 410 -4.82 0.81 -36.25
N GLN A 411 -3.82 1.70 -36.13
CA GLN A 411 -2.39 1.37 -36.22
C GLN A 411 -1.92 0.84 -37.58
N ARG A 412 -2.66 1.12 -38.66
CA ARG A 412 -2.36 0.64 -40.02
C ARG A 412 -0.90 0.87 -40.46
N GLU A 413 -0.34 2.02 -40.10
CA GLU A 413 1.00 2.45 -40.53
C GLU A 413 2.10 2.04 -39.53
N MET A 414 1.77 1.36 -38.42
CA MET A 414 2.72 1.07 -37.35
C MET A 414 3.89 0.20 -37.80
N HIS A 415 3.66 -0.73 -38.73
CA HIS A 415 4.70 -1.57 -39.33
C HIS A 415 5.89 -0.74 -39.86
N LYS A 416 5.67 0.48 -40.37
CA LYS A 416 6.75 1.36 -40.85
C LYS A 416 7.59 1.92 -39.70
N ALA A 417 6.98 2.19 -38.55
CA ALA A 417 7.72 2.63 -37.37
C ALA A 417 8.58 1.47 -36.85
N ASP A 418 8.03 0.26 -36.81
CA ASP A 418 8.62 -0.89 -36.14
C ASP A 418 9.63 -1.66 -36.99
N GLU A 419 9.57 -1.54 -38.33
CA GLU A 419 10.41 -2.24 -39.33
C GLU A 419 11.91 -2.24 -38.98
N GLU A 420 12.41 -1.15 -38.42
CA GLU A 420 13.84 -0.96 -38.17
C GLU A 420 14.29 -1.34 -36.75
N LEU A 421 13.35 -1.66 -35.87
CA LEU A 421 13.58 -2.08 -34.49
C LEU A 421 13.70 -3.60 -34.42
N PHE A 422 14.42 -4.12 -33.42
CA PHE A 422 14.51 -5.56 -33.17
C PHE A 422 13.40 -6.04 -32.23
N PHE A 423 12.93 -5.16 -31.35
CA PHE A 423 11.73 -5.33 -30.55
C PHE A 423 11.13 -3.95 -30.25
N VAL A 424 9.86 -3.92 -29.88
CA VAL A 424 9.13 -2.69 -29.55
C VAL A 424 8.64 -2.73 -28.11
N ILE A 425 8.64 -1.56 -27.47
CA ILE A 425 8.15 -1.40 -26.10
C ILE A 425 6.93 -0.49 -26.12
N ASP A 426 5.83 -0.96 -25.53
CA ASP A 426 4.73 -0.10 -25.09
C ASP A 426 4.84 0.08 -23.58
N GLU A 427 5.35 1.24 -23.17
CA GLU A 427 5.53 1.58 -21.76
C GLU A 427 4.19 1.80 -21.04
N LYS A 428 3.13 2.24 -21.74
CA LYS A 428 1.82 2.48 -21.12
C LYS A 428 1.13 1.16 -20.77
N GLN A 429 1.34 0.12 -21.59
CA GLN A 429 0.74 -1.20 -21.38
C GLN A 429 1.71 -2.21 -20.73
N ASN A 430 2.96 -1.83 -20.46
CA ASN A 430 4.02 -2.73 -19.99
C ASN A 430 4.17 -3.99 -20.87
N GLN A 431 4.10 -3.78 -22.19
CA GLN A 431 4.19 -4.83 -23.21
C GLN A 431 5.44 -4.69 -24.05
N ILE A 432 5.95 -5.83 -24.50
CA ILE A 432 7.09 -5.92 -25.41
C ILE A 432 6.75 -6.96 -26.46
N GLU A 433 7.12 -6.65 -27.69
CA GLU A 433 6.92 -7.53 -28.81
C GLU A 433 8.22 -7.66 -29.62
N LEU A 434 8.60 -8.90 -29.92
CA LEU A 434 9.73 -9.21 -30.78
C LEU A 434 9.31 -8.96 -32.23
N SER A 435 10.08 -8.12 -32.93
CA SER A 435 9.80 -7.82 -34.34
C SER A 435 10.31 -8.94 -35.27
N GLU A 436 9.87 -8.93 -36.53
CA GLU A 436 10.41 -9.79 -37.59
C GLU A 436 11.94 -9.64 -37.73
N LYS A 437 12.44 -8.40 -37.68
CA LYS A 437 13.89 -8.11 -37.74
C LYS A 437 14.63 -8.70 -36.54
N GLY A 438 14.01 -8.71 -35.37
CA GLY A 438 14.49 -9.38 -34.16
C GLY A 438 14.60 -10.88 -34.34
N ILE A 439 13.52 -11.52 -34.84
CA ILE A 439 13.48 -12.96 -35.12
C ILE A 439 14.59 -13.34 -36.10
N LEU A 440 14.69 -12.64 -37.23
CA LEU A 440 15.71 -12.90 -38.26
C LEU A 440 17.13 -12.75 -37.73
N TYR A 441 17.38 -11.75 -36.87
CA TYR A 441 18.69 -11.57 -36.25
C TYR A 441 19.04 -12.71 -35.28
N LEU A 442 18.06 -13.25 -34.56
CA LEU A 442 18.27 -14.34 -33.61
C LEU A 442 18.48 -15.69 -34.30
N THR A 443 17.79 -15.95 -35.43
CA THR A 443 17.92 -17.19 -36.19
C THR A 443 19.09 -17.19 -37.17
N GLN A 444 19.73 -16.03 -37.40
CA GLN A 444 20.85 -15.91 -38.34
C GLN A 444 22.00 -16.88 -38.00
N GLY A 445 22.22 -17.86 -38.89
CA GLY A 445 23.28 -18.86 -38.74
C GLY A 445 22.93 -20.02 -37.82
N MET A 446 21.65 -20.18 -37.46
CA MET A 446 21.11 -21.41 -36.87
C MET A 446 20.74 -22.39 -37.98
N ASP A 447 20.76 -23.69 -37.68
CA ASP A 447 20.31 -24.73 -38.61
C ASP A 447 18.76 -24.77 -38.74
N ASP A 448 18.06 -24.19 -37.76
CA ASP A 448 16.60 -24.12 -37.71
C ASP A 448 16.14 -22.65 -37.82
N ASP A 449 15.76 -22.24 -39.03
CA ASP A 449 15.19 -20.91 -39.30
C ASP A 449 13.82 -20.72 -38.63
N ALA A 450 13.15 -21.81 -38.23
CA ALA A 450 11.84 -21.81 -37.60
C ALA A 450 11.91 -21.87 -36.05
N PHE A 451 13.10 -21.70 -35.47
CA PHE A 451 13.36 -21.87 -34.03
C PHE A 451 12.53 -20.96 -33.12
N PHE A 452 12.15 -19.77 -33.62
CA PHE A 452 11.30 -18.78 -32.94
C PHE A 452 9.97 -18.51 -33.69
N THR A 453 9.62 -19.33 -34.68
CA THR A 453 8.36 -19.18 -35.42
C THR A 453 7.36 -20.23 -34.96
N MET A 454 6.14 -19.80 -34.63
CA MET A 454 5.07 -20.72 -34.24
C MET A 454 4.45 -21.40 -35.46
N PRO A 455 4.39 -22.74 -35.50
CA PRO A 455 3.66 -23.45 -36.55
C PRO A 455 2.15 -23.32 -36.34
N ASP A 456 1.38 -23.31 -37.43
CA ASP A 456 -0.07 -23.40 -37.38
C ASP A 456 -0.49 -24.86 -37.10
N ILE A 457 -0.80 -25.13 -35.83
CA ILE A 457 -1.22 -26.46 -35.36
C ILE A 457 -2.38 -27.01 -36.20
N ALA A 458 -3.37 -26.18 -36.56
CA ALA A 458 -4.55 -26.66 -37.26
C ALA A 458 -4.16 -27.18 -38.66
N THR A 459 -3.32 -26.43 -39.35
CA THR A 459 -2.81 -26.81 -40.67
C THR A 459 -1.92 -28.05 -40.60
N GLU A 460 -1.02 -28.14 -39.60
CA GLU A 460 -0.13 -29.30 -39.46
C GLU A 460 -0.86 -30.58 -39.03
N LEU A 461 -1.81 -30.50 -38.09
CA LEU A 461 -2.61 -31.65 -37.69
C LEU A 461 -3.46 -32.20 -38.84
N VAL A 462 -4.03 -31.31 -39.67
CA VAL A 462 -4.76 -31.69 -40.88
C VAL A 462 -3.83 -32.35 -41.90
N ALA A 463 -2.60 -31.85 -42.05
CA ALA A 463 -1.60 -32.48 -42.91
C ALA A 463 -1.24 -33.90 -42.42
N VAL A 464 -1.11 -34.11 -41.10
CA VAL A 464 -0.86 -35.43 -40.50
C VAL A 464 -2.06 -36.37 -40.69
N ASP A 465 -3.30 -35.88 -40.56
CA ASP A 465 -4.50 -36.67 -40.79
C ASP A 465 -4.63 -37.17 -42.24
N ASN A 466 -4.14 -36.37 -43.19
CA ASN A 466 -4.14 -36.68 -44.62
C ASN A 466 -2.98 -37.57 -45.08
N LEU A 467 -2.06 -37.97 -44.19
CA LEU A 467 -1.00 -38.92 -44.52
C LEU A 467 -1.57 -40.32 -44.79
N ASP A 468 -0.99 -41.01 -45.77
CA ASP A 468 -1.28 -42.42 -46.04
C ASP A 468 -0.42 -43.29 -45.11
N ALA A 469 -0.81 -43.34 -43.83
CA ALA A 469 -0.12 -44.01 -42.73
C ALA A 469 -1.14 -44.69 -41.80
N ASN A 470 -0.69 -45.66 -41.00
CA ASN A 470 -1.56 -46.32 -40.01
C ASN A 470 -1.90 -45.37 -38.84
N ASP A 471 -2.95 -45.71 -38.07
CA ASP A 471 -3.45 -44.84 -37.00
C ASP A 471 -2.42 -44.61 -35.88
N ASP A 472 -1.57 -45.60 -35.59
CA ASP A 472 -0.51 -45.48 -34.58
C ASP A 472 0.59 -44.50 -35.02
N GLU A 473 0.98 -44.52 -36.30
CA GLU A 473 1.94 -43.58 -36.90
C GLU A 473 1.37 -42.16 -36.95
N LYS A 474 0.08 -42.01 -37.28
CA LYS A 474 -0.60 -40.71 -37.24
C LYS A 474 -0.66 -40.16 -35.82
N LEU A 475 -0.99 -40.99 -34.83
CA LEU A 475 -1.02 -40.59 -33.42
C LEU A 475 0.36 -40.15 -32.94
N SER A 476 1.41 -40.89 -33.28
CA SER A 476 2.80 -40.55 -32.95
C SER A 476 3.21 -39.20 -33.56
N LYS A 477 2.92 -38.97 -34.85
CA LYS A 477 3.22 -37.68 -35.51
C LYS A 477 2.41 -36.51 -34.94
N LYS A 478 1.14 -36.73 -34.57
CA LYS A 478 0.35 -35.71 -33.86
C LYS A 478 0.95 -35.36 -32.51
N GLN A 479 1.45 -36.35 -31.76
CA GLN A 479 2.15 -36.11 -30.51
C GLN A 479 3.46 -35.34 -30.72
N GLU A 480 4.20 -35.65 -31.78
CA GLU A 480 5.44 -34.93 -32.15
C GLU A 480 5.16 -33.45 -32.48
N VAL A 481 4.15 -33.18 -33.31
CA VAL A 481 3.71 -31.80 -33.64
C VAL A 481 3.26 -31.05 -32.38
N MET A 482 2.48 -31.69 -31.51
CA MET A 482 2.05 -31.09 -30.24
C MET A 482 3.22 -30.83 -29.29
N GLN A 483 4.22 -31.73 -29.27
CA GLN A 483 5.42 -31.58 -28.46
C GLN A 483 6.30 -30.43 -28.98
N ASP A 484 6.57 -30.37 -30.29
CA ASP A 484 7.34 -29.29 -30.91
C ASP A 484 6.67 -27.93 -30.69
N TYR A 485 5.36 -27.84 -30.90
CA TYR A 485 4.59 -26.65 -30.60
C TYR A 485 4.71 -26.25 -29.12
N GLY A 486 4.60 -27.21 -28.20
CA GLY A 486 4.74 -26.96 -26.76
C GLY A 486 6.11 -26.39 -26.40
N VAL A 487 7.18 -26.97 -26.95
CA VAL A 487 8.57 -26.51 -26.75
C VAL A 487 8.78 -25.11 -27.33
N LYS A 488 8.36 -24.86 -28.58
CA LYS A 488 8.49 -23.55 -29.24
C LYS A 488 7.69 -22.47 -28.53
N SER A 489 6.46 -22.78 -28.11
CA SER A 489 5.61 -21.86 -27.33
C SER A 489 6.26 -21.48 -26.00
N ALA A 490 6.74 -22.48 -25.24
CA ALA A 490 7.43 -22.25 -23.96
C ALA A 490 8.73 -21.44 -24.12
N ARG A 491 9.46 -21.65 -25.23
CA ARG A 491 10.66 -20.90 -25.58
C ARG A 491 10.37 -19.44 -25.90
N ILE A 492 9.39 -19.17 -26.77
CA ILE A 492 8.98 -17.81 -27.12
C ILE A 492 8.47 -17.07 -25.88
N HIS A 493 7.71 -17.77 -25.04
CA HIS A 493 7.27 -17.23 -23.75
C HIS A 493 8.47 -16.84 -22.88
N SER A 494 9.44 -17.73 -22.70
CA SER A 494 10.66 -17.48 -21.92
C SER A 494 11.49 -16.32 -22.49
N MET A 495 11.60 -16.23 -23.82
CA MET A 495 12.26 -15.12 -24.52
C MET A 495 11.56 -13.78 -24.22
N ASN A 496 10.24 -13.73 -24.33
CA ASN A 496 9.45 -12.53 -24.04
C ASN A 496 9.57 -12.11 -22.57
N GLN A 497 9.51 -13.06 -21.63
CA GLN A 497 9.70 -12.77 -20.20
C GLN A 497 11.10 -12.26 -19.89
N LEU A 498 12.15 -12.77 -20.55
CA LEU A 498 13.51 -12.22 -20.44
C LEU A 498 13.58 -10.80 -21.01
N LEU A 499 13.04 -10.55 -22.21
CA LEU A 499 13.02 -9.21 -22.78
C LEU A 499 12.30 -8.22 -21.84
N LYS A 500 11.19 -8.66 -21.23
CA LYS A 500 10.46 -7.92 -20.19
C LYS A 500 11.32 -7.63 -18.97
N ALA A 501 11.96 -8.64 -18.40
CA ALA A 501 12.84 -8.49 -17.27
C ALA A 501 13.99 -7.50 -17.54
N TYR A 502 14.56 -7.47 -18.75
CA TYR A 502 15.70 -6.60 -19.07
C TYR A 502 15.33 -5.16 -19.45
N THR A 503 14.11 -4.90 -19.91
CA THR A 503 13.74 -3.58 -20.48
C THR A 503 12.71 -2.82 -19.66
N LEU A 504 11.82 -3.51 -18.94
CA LEU A 504 10.76 -2.87 -18.16
C LEU A 504 11.02 -2.90 -16.65
N PHE A 505 11.75 -3.91 -16.17
CA PHE A 505 12.06 -4.09 -14.75
C PHE A 505 13.51 -3.70 -14.44
N GLU A 506 13.71 -2.80 -13.50
CA GLU A 506 14.99 -2.28 -13.06
C GLU A 506 15.25 -2.68 -11.60
N LYS A 507 16.51 -3.03 -11.33
CA LYS A 507 16.96 -3.33 -9.98
C LYS A 507 16.94 -2.04 -9.15
N ASP A 508 16.54 -2.16 -7.90
CA ASP A 508 16.35 -1.09 -6.92
C ASP A 508 15.16 -0.15 -7.21
N ILE A 509 14.31 -0.49 -8.20
CA ILE A 509 13.01 0.15 -8.47
C ILE A 509 11.89 -0.88 -8.26
N GLU A 510 11.71 -1.82 -9.20
CA GLU A 510 10.65 -2.83 -9.12
C GLU A 510 11.06 -4.03 -8.23
N TYR A 511 12.35 -4.32 -8.09
CA TYR A 511 12.86 -5.41 -7.25
C TYR A 511 14.23 -5.12 -6.66
N VAL A 512 14.59 -5.82 -5.58
CA VAL A 512 15.94 -5.82 -4.98
C VAL A 512 16.48 -7.24 -4.88
N ILE A 513 17.80 -7.38 -4.76
CA ILE A 513 18.45 -8.67 -4.50
C ILE A 513 18.88 -8.71 -3.04
N MET A 514 18.35 -9.67 -2.28
CA MET A 514 18.70 -9.91 -0.88
C MET A 514 18.85 -11.41 -0.65
N ASP A 515 19.88 -11.80 0.10
CA ASP A 515 20.18 -13.21 0.39
C ASP A 515 20.22 -14.11 -0.85
N ASN A 516 20.77 -13.56 -1.96
CA ASN A 516 20.83 -14.21 -3.27
C ASN A 516 19.45 -14.59 -3.86
N LYS A 517 18.40 -13.84 -3.51
CA LYS A 517 17.03 -13.99 -4.04
C LYS A 517 16.50 -12.65 -4.54
N VAL A 518 15.65 -12.71 -5.56
CA VAL A 518 14.86 -11.56 -6.01
C VAL A 518 13.73 -11.33 -5.02
N LYS A 519 13.57 -10.08 -4.59
CA LYS A 519 12.49 -9.63 -3.71
C LYS A 519 11.77 -8.46 -4.37
N ILE A 520 10.46 -8.55 -4.49
CA ILE A 520 9.66 -7.50 -5.15
C ILE A 520 9.59 -6.28 -4.23
N VAL A 521 9.70 -5.10 -4.82
CA VAL A 521 9.46 -3.82 -4.16
C VAL A 521 8.10 -3.31 -4.60
N ASP A 522 7.25 -2.94 -3.64
CA ASP A 522 6.03 -2.19 -3.90
C ASP A 522 6.43 -0.79 -4.41
N GLU A 523 6.01 -0.45 -5.64
CA GLU A 523 6.35 0.81 -6.31
C GLU A 523 5.86 2.05 -5.54
N GLN A 524 4.72 1.94 -4.86
CA GLN A 524 4.11 3.08 -4.16
C GLN A 524 4.70 3.28 -2.77
N THR A 525 4.96 2.18 -2.07
CA THR A 525 5.42 2.25 -0.67
C THR A 525 6.93 2.10 -0.52
N GLY A 526 7.63 1.62 -1.56
CA GLY A 526 9.05 1.27 -1.54
C GLY A 526 9.37 0.04 -0.67
N ARG A 527 8.35 -0.67 -0.19
CA ARG A 527 8.50 -1.79 0.75
C ARG A 527 8.80 -3.08 0.04
N ILE A 528 9.55 -3.94 0.72
CA ILE A 528 9.81 -5.30 0.25
C ILE A 528 8.57 -6.17 0.52
N MET A 529 8.04 -6.80 -0.52
CA MET A 529 6.91 -7.71 -0.41
C MET A 529 7.39 -9.15 -0.24
N ASP A 530 7.61 -9.53 1.03
CA ASP A 530 8.06 -10.89 1.35
C ASP A 530 7.05 -11.97 0.95
N GLY A 531 7.57 -13.08 0.42
CA GLY A 531 6.77 -14.21 -0.06
C GLY A 531 6.09 -13.97 -1.42
N ARG A 532 6.15 -12.77 -1.99
CA ARG A 532 5.56 -12.48 -3.31
C ARG A 532 6.56 -12.78 -4.45
N ARG A 533 6.04 -13.32 -5.55
CA ARG A 533 6.77 -13.57 -6.81
C ARG A 533 5.96 -13.04 -7.98
N TYR A 534 6.63 -12.63 -9.06
CA TYR A 534 5.94 -12.24 -10.29
C TYR A 534 5.39 -13.48 -10.97
N SER A 535 4.19 -13.37 -11.53
CA SER A 535 3.52 -14.47 -12.20
C SER A 535 4.15 -14.80 -13.56
N ASP A 536 3.72 -15.92 -14.14
CA ASP A 536 3.88 -16.23 -15.56
C ASP A 536 5.35 -16.32 -16.05
N GLY A 537 6.27 -16.75 -15.17
CA GLY A 537 7.68 -16.93 -15.51
C GLY A 537 8.53 -15.66 -15.44
N LEU A 538 7.92 -14.49 -15.20
CA LEU A 538 8.65 -13.22 -15.12
C LEU A 538 9.65 -13.19 -13.97
N HIS A 539 9.30 -13.79 -12.82
CA HIS A 539 10.20 -13.80 -11.66
C HIS A 539 11.45 -14.62 -11.94
N GLN A 540 11.30 -15.78 -12.58
CA GLN A 540 12.39 -16.62 -13.04
C GLN A 540 13.24 -15.93 -14.10
N ALA A 541 12.62 -15.15 -15.00
CA ALA A 541 13.35 -14.35 -15.97
C ALA A 541 14.21 -13.25 -15.30
N ILE A 542 13.72 -12.62 -14.23
CA ILE A 542 14.49 -11.66 -13.42
C ILE A 542 15.60 -12.38 -12.65
N GLU A 543 15.33 -13.56 -12.07
CA GLU A 543 16.34 -14.38 -11.41
C GLU A 543 17.48 -14.74 -12.37
N ALA A 544 17.13 -15.17 -13.59
CA ALA A 544 18.06 -15.46 -14.67
C ALA A 544 18.83 -14.21 -15.11
N LYS A 545 18.15 -13.05 -15.28
CA LYS A 545 18.79 -11.76 -15.60
C LYS A 545 19.90 -11.42 -14.60
N GLU A 546 19.61 -11.52 -13.32
CA GLU A 546 20.51 -11.14 -12.23
C GLU A 546 21.55 -12.22 -11.85
N ASN A 547 21.52 -13.39 -12.50
CA ASN A 547 22.37 -14.55 -12.18
C ASN A 547 22.18 -15.05 -10.75
N VAL A 548 20.96 -14.98 -10.21
CA VAL A 548 20.62 -15.64 -8.95
C VAL A 548 20.03 -17.02 -9.21
N LYS A 549 19.85 -17.82 -8.16
CA LYS A 549 19.28 -19.16 -8.30
C LYS A 549 17.84 -19.05 -8.81
N ILE A 550 17.57 -19.64 -9.98
CA ILE A 550 16.22 -19.76 -10.52
C ILE A 550 15.45 -20.77 -9.66
N GLU A 551 14.37 -20.35 -9.02
CA GLU A 551 13.51 -21.28 -8.28
C GLU A 551 12.38 -21.79 -9.18
N ALA A 552 12.00 -23.06 -8.99
CA ALA A 552 10.95 -23.74 -9.75
C ALA A 552 9.69 -22.88 -9.94
N ALA A 553 9.04 -23.07 -11.09
CA ALA A 553 7.69 -22.54 -11.31
C ALA A 553 6.75 -22.97 -10.17
N THR A 554 5.79 -22.10 -9.85
CA THR A 554 4.78 -22.37 -8.82
C THR A 554 3.38 -22.28 -9.41
N GLN A 555 2.50 -23.20 -9.03
CA GLN A 555 1.07 -23.18 -9.33
C GLN A 555 0.28 -22.57 -8.17
N THR A 556 -0.72 -21.75 -8.50
CA THR A 556 -1.67 -21.18 -7.54
C THR A 556 -2.64 -22.25 -7.01
N TYR A 557 -2.76 -22.37 -5.69
CA TYR A 557 -3.73 -23.23 -5.00
C TYR A 557 -4.98 -22.48 -4.54
N ALA A 558 -4.80 -21.28 -3.98
CA ALA A 558 -5.90 -20.48 -3.44
C ALA A 558 -5.65 -19.00 -3.68
N THR A 559 -6.71 -18.22 -3.86
CA THR A 559 -6.62 -16.79 -4.13
C THR A 559 -7.80 -16.05 -3.53
N VAL A 560 -7.56 -14.88 -2.94
CA VAL A 560 -8.61 -13.95 -2.52
C VAL A 560 -8.13 -12.52 -2.75
N THR A 561 -9.02 -11.64 -3.20
CA THR A 561 -8.72 -10.21 -3.25
C THR A 561 -8.95 -9.59 -1.88
N LEU A 562 -8.19 -8.54 -1.51
CA LEU A 562 -8.42 -7.85 -0.22
C LEU A 562 -9.83 -7.26 -0.16
N GLN A 563 -10.38 -6.81 -1.29
CA GLN A 563 -11.77 -6.35 -1.40
C GLN A 563 -12.74 -7.43 -0.91
N ASN A 564 -12.65 -8.64 -1.47
CA ASN A 564 -13.56 -9.72 -1.12
C ASN A 564 -13.37 -10.20 0.32
N PHE A 565 -12.12 -10.29 0.79
CA PHE A 565 -11.82 -10.69 2.16
C PHE A 565 -12.43 -9.73 3.18
N PHE A 566 -12.22 -8.41 3.03
CA PHE A 566 -12.73 -7.44 4.01
C PHE A 566 -14.25 -7.26 3.94
N ARG A 567 -14.88 -7.54 2.81
CA ARG A 567 -16.36 -7.57 2.68
C ARG A 567 -17.02 -8.71 3.45
N MET A 568 -16.27 -9.70 3.93
CA MET A 568 -16.80 -10.79 4.74
C MET A 568 -17.08 -10.40 6.19
N TYR A 569 -16.52 -9.28 6.67
CA TYR A 569 -16.75 -8.83 8.04
C TYR A 569 -18.18 -8.31 8.20
N HIS A 570 -18.84 -8.68 9.30
CA HIS A 570 -20.15 -8.09 9.68
C HIS A 570 -20.07 -6.56 9.74
N LYS A 571 -18.98 -6.04 10.32
CA LYS A 571 -18.73 -4.61 10.39
C LYS A 571 -17.27 -4.30 10.02
N LEU A 572 -17.09 -3.33 9.14
CA LEU A 572 -15.79 -2.86 8.67
C LEU A 572 -15.68 -1.36 8.93
N ALA A 573 -14.52 -0.92 9.40
CA ALA A 573 -14.20 0.49 9.58
C ALA A 573 -12.75 0.74 9.20
N GLY A 574 -12.39 2.01 9.02
CA GLY A 574 -11.01 2.37 8.70
C GLY A 574 -10.61 3.74 9.22
N MET A 575 -9.32 3.97 9.39
CA MET A 575 -8.79 5.28 9.74
C MET A 575 -7.60 5.62 8.86
N THR A 576 -7.50 6.88 8.45
CA THR A 576 -6.34 7.38 7.69
C THR A 576 -6.28 8.90 7.76
N GLY A 577 -5.17 9.51 7.35
CA GLY A 577 -5.09 10.96 7.19
C GLY A 577 -5.62 11.50 5.86
N THR A 578 -5.99 10.62 4.92
CA THR A 578 -6.22 11.01 3.53
C THR A 578 -7.22 10.09 2.80
N ALA A 579 -8.50 10.09 3.16
CA ALA A 579 -9.54 9.24 2.55
C ALA A 579 -10.53 10.01 1.65
N GLU A 580 -10.68 11.32 1.81
CA GLU A 580 -11.72 12.14 1.17
C GLU A 580 -11.64 12.05 -0.37
N THR A 581 -10.42 11.92 -0.91
CA THR A 581 -10.22 11.78 -2.36
C THR A 581 -10.75 10.46 -2.90
N GLU A 582 -10.71 9.39 -2.11
CA GLU A 582 -11.13 8.02 -2.47
C GLU A 582 -12.51 7.65 -1.92
N ALA A 583 -13.27 8.63 -1.41
CA ALA A 583 -14.57 8.37 -0.78
C ALA A 583 -15.57 7.65 -1.70
N GLY A 584 -15.48 7.88 -3.02
CA GLY A 584 -16.29 7.16 -4.00
C GLY A 584 -15.95 5.67 -4.05
N GLU A 585 -14.66 5.34 -4.14
CA GLU A 585 -14.18 3.95 -4.20
C GLU A 585 -14.49 3.18 -2.90
N PHE A 586 -14.29 3.80 -1.74
CA PHE A 586 -14.66 3.22 -0.45
C PHE A 586 -16.16 2.86 -0.38
N TRP A 587 -17.02 3.74 -0.89
CA TRP A 587 -18.45 3.48 -0.92
C TRP A 587 -18.83 2.41 -1.94
N ASP A 588 -18.29 2.47 -3.16
CA ASP A 588 -18.67 1.59 -4.25
C ASP A 588 -18.26 0.14 -3.99
N ILE A 589 -17.06 -0.07 -3.43
CA ILE A 589 -16.51 -1.41 -3.16
C ILE A 589 -16.92 -1.93 -1.78
N TYR A 590 -16.75 -1.11 -0.73
CA TYR A 590 -16.86 -1.56 0.67
C TYR A 590 -18.09 -1.03 1.41
N LYS A 591 -18.86 -0.12 0.80
CA LYS A 591 -19.97 0.60 1.46
C LYS A 591 -19.52 1.38 2.69
N LEU A 592 -18.27 1.84 2.69
CA LEU A 592 -17.72 2.68 3.76
C LEU A 592 -17.91 4.16 3.43
N ASP A 593 -18.62 4.88 4.29
CA ASP A 593 -18.69 6.34 4.21
C ASP A 593 -17.41 6.97 4.78
N VAL A 594 -16.94 8.07 4.19
CA VAL A 594 -15.76 8.82 4.70
C VAL A 594 -16.23 10.03 5.50
N LYS A 595 -15.83 10.07 6.78
CA LYS A 595 -16.10 11.16 7.72
C LYS A 595 -14.81 11.96 7.98
N VAL A 596 -14.80 13.22 7.57
CA VAL A 596 -13.66 14.13 7.82
C VAL A 596 -13.77 14.71 9.23
N ILE A 597 -12.84 14.31 10.09
CA ILE A 597 -12.81 14.70 11.50
C ILE A 597 -12.00 16.00 11.64
N PRO A 598 -12.53 17.02 12.35
CA PRO A 598 -11.78 18.24 12.65
C PRO A 598 -10.47 17.98 13.38
N THR A 599 -9.47 18.82 13.12
CA THR A 599 -8.24 18.81 13.91
C THR A 599 -8.49 19.35 15.32
N ASN A 600 -7.81 18.81 16.32
CA ASN A 600 -7.86 19.32 17.69
C ASN A 600 -7.38 20.77 17.78
N ARG A 601 -6.40 21.12 16.93
CA ARG A 601 -5.83 22.47 16.81
C ARG A 601 -5.69 22.86 15.35
N PRO A 602 -5.94 24.13 14.98
CA PRO A 602 -5.79 24.59 13.59
C PRO A 602 -4.39 24.33 13.05
N ILE A 603 -4.31 23.91 11.78
CA ILE A 603 -3.04 23.65 11.10
C ILE A 603 -2.33 24.99 10.82
N ALA A 604 -1.12 25.15 11.38
CA ALA A 604 -0.28 26.35 11.20
C ALA A 604 0.81 26.19 10.12
N ARG A 605 0.82 25.06 9.39
CA ARG A 605 1.84 24.73 8.39
C ARG A 605 1.76 25.66 7.17
N ASP A 606 2.91 26.18 6.74
CA ASP A 606 3.07 26.95 5.50
C ASP A 606 3.31 26.01 4.30
N ASP A 607 2.24 25.70 3.56
CA ASP A 607 2.30 24.90 2.33
C ASP A 607 2.56 25.78 1.10
N ARG A 608 3.78 25.71 0.57
CA ARG A 608 4.25 26.56 -0.54
C ARG A 608 3.95 25.96 -1.92
N GLU A 609 3.82 26.83 -2.91
CA GLU A 609 3.64 26.46 -4.32
C GLU A 609 4.88 25.77 -4.89
N ASP A 610 4.69 24.85 -5.84
CA ASP A 610 5.76 24.01 -6.38
C ASP A 610 6.84 24.80 -7.12
N LEU A 611 8.09 24.39 -6.93
CA LEU A 611 9.23 24.89 -7.69
C LEU A 611 9.54 23.92 -8.82
N VAL A 612 9.28 24.33 -10.05
CA VAL A 612 9.47 23.50 -11.24
C VAL A 612 10.72 23.93 -11.99
N TYR A 613 11.59 22.96 -12.26
CA TYR A 613 12.85 23.13 -12.98
C TYR A 613 12.82 22.41 -14.33
N LYS A 614 13.72 22.78 -15.23
CA LYS A 614 13.84 22.13 -16.53
C LYS A 614 14.48 20.76 -16.41
N THR A 615 15.52 20.63 -15.58
CA THR A 615 16.29 19.38 -15.43
C THR A 615 16.28 18.84 -13.99
N LYS A 616 16.47 17.53 -13.82
CA LYS A 616 16.64 16.91 -12.49
C LYS A 616 17.85 17.46 -11.75
N ARG A 617 18.92 17.82 -12.46
CA ARG A 617 20.16 18.35 -11.86
C ARG A 617 19.92 19.69 -11.15
N GLU A 618 19.21 20.61 -11.79
CA GLU A 618 18.87 21.92 -11.20
C GLU A 618 17.95 21.75 -10.00
N LYS A 619 16.92 20.91 -10.16
CA LYS A 619 15.98 20.54 -9.10
C LYS A 619 16.71 20.08 -7.84
N TYR A 620 17.60 19.10 -7.97
CA TYR A 620 18.33 18.55 -6.81
C TYR A 620 19.31 19.56 -6.20
N ASN A 621 20.01 20.36 -7.02
CA ASN A 621 20.89 21.39 -6.48
C ASN A 621 20.13 22.43 -5.64
N ALA A 622 18.98 22.89 -6.13
CA ALA A 622 18.12 23.84 -5.41
C ALA A 622 17.54 23.23 -4.13
N ALA A 623 17.08 21.98 -4.19
CA ALA A 623 16.60 21.27 -3.00
C ALA A 623 17.70 21.15 -1.92
N ILE A 624 18.92 20.75 -2.31
CA ILE A 624 20.07 20.62 -1.39
C ILE A 624 20.47 21.96 -0.78
N GLU A 625 20.41 23.05 -1.55
CA GLU A 625 20.67 24.40 -1.04
C GLU A 625 19.64 24.81 0.02
N GLN A 626 18.35 24.56 -0.23
CA GLN A 626 17.30 24.83 0.73
C GLN A 626 17.43 23.96 2.00
N ILE A 627 17.76 22.67 1.84
CA ILE A 627 18.00 21.75 2.98
C ILE A 627 19.15 22.28 3.84
N ALA A 628 20.25 22.72 3.22
CA ALA A 628 21.41 23.24 3.93
C ALA A 628 21.07 24.52 4.70
N GLU A 629 20.30 25.44 4.12
CA GLU A 629 19.86 26.67 4.78
C GLU A 629 18.98 26.37 6.01
N LEU A 630 17.98 25.49 5.84
CA LEU A 630 17.05 25.12 6.90
C LEU A 630 17.76 24.41 8.06
N SER A 631 18.58 23.40 7.75
CA SER A 631 19.35 22.67 8.76
C SER A 631 20.31 23.59 9.53
N LYS A 632 21.04 24.48 8.84
CA LYS A 632 21.92 25.47 9.50
C LYS A 632 21.16 26.46 10.38
N SER A 633 19.90 26.76 10.06
CA SER A 633 19.02 27.58 10.92
C SER A 633 18.47 26.82 12.14
N GLY A 634 18.90 25.58 12.37
CA GLY A 634 18.45 24.74 13.49
C GLY A 634 17.13 24.02 13.22
N ARG A 635 16.53 24.14 12.03
CA ARG A 635 15.28 23.45 11.70
C ARG A 635 15.55 22.03 11.21
N PRO A 636 14.83 21.02 11.72
CA PRO A 636 14.87 19.68 11.13
C PRO A 636 14.22 19.67 9.75
N VAL A 637 14.75 18.82 8.88
CA VAL A 637 14.31 18.67 7.50
C VAL A 637 14.01 17.20 7.18
N LEU A 638 12.78 16.92 6.78
CA LEU A 638 12.39 15.62 6.21
C LEU A 638 12.29 15.74 4.69
N VAL A 639 13.15 15.00 4.00
CA VAL A 639 13.24 14.97 2.54
C VAL A 639 12.54 13.72 2.02
N GLY A 640 11.42 13.87 1.32
CA GLY A 640 10.70 12.77 0.69
C GLY A 640 11.14 12.55 -0.75
N THR A 641 11.49 11.32 -1.08
CA THR A 641 11.85 10.86 -2.43
C THR A 641 10.90 9.75 -2.89
N THR A 642 10.92 9.42 -4.18
CA THR A 642 10.06 8.37 -4.78
C THR A 642 10.76 7.02 -4.88
N THR A 643 12.10 6.99 -4.93
CA THR A 643 12.88 5.75 -5.12
C THR A 643 14.15 5.73 -4.27
N VAL A 644 14.64 4.52 -4.00
CA VAL A 644 15.90 4.31 -3.24
C VAL A 644 17.08 4.93 -4.00
N GLU A 645 17.13 4.82 -5.33
CA GLU A 645 18.20 5.44 -6.14
C GLU A 645 18.28 6.96 -5.92
N VAL A 646 17.12 7.64 -5.87
CA VAL A 646 17.06 9.09 -5.64
C VAL A 646 17.50 9.42 -4.21
N SER A 647 17.11 8.61 -3.21
CA SER A 647 17.58 8.76 -1.83
C SER A 647 19.10 8.66 -1.71
N GLU A 648 19.69 7.64 -2.34
CA GLU A 648 21.15 7.43 -2.35
C GLU A 648 21.88 8.54 -3.13
N LEU A 649 21.29 9.06 -4.21
CA LEU A 649 21.82 10.20 -4.93
C LEU A 649 21.86 11.46 -4.06
N LEU A 650 20.76 11.79 -3.39
CA LEU A 650 20.67 12.96 -2.51
C LEU A 650 21.58 12.81 -1.29
N SER A 651 21.68 11.61 -0.73
CA SER A 651 22.62 11.26 0.34
C SER A 651 24.06 11.61 -0.04
N ARG A 652 24.53 11.12 -1.19
CA ARG A 652 25.87 11.48 -1.71
C ARG A 652 26.03 12.99 -1.93
N MET A 653 24.99 13.68 -2.39
CA MET A 653 25.05 15.14 -2.59
C MET A 653 25.15 15.92 -1.27
N LEU A 654 24.49 15.45 -0.20
CA LEU A 654 24.62 16.00 1.14
C LEU A 654 25.99 15.73 1.74
N ASP A 655 26.54 14.52 1.58
CA ASP A 655 27.89 14.16 2.01
C ASP A 655 28.95 15.07 1.39
N MET A 656 28.85 15.33 0.08
CA MET A 656 29.77 16.26 -0.60
C MET A 656 29.71 17.69 -0.05
N ARG A 657 28.59 18.08 0.59
CA ARG A 657 28.44 19.38 1.27
C ARG A 657 28.76 19.31 2.76
N GLY A 658 29.16 18.15 3.29
CA GLY A 658 29.46 17.95 4.71
C GLY A 658 28.23 18.10 5.60
N LEU A 659 27.05 17.67 5.12
CA LEU A 659 25.80 17.72 5.87
C LEU A 659 25.44 16.33 6.40
N ASP A 660 25.47 16.18 7.72
CA ASP A 660 25.06 14.95 8.38
C ASP A 660 23.58 14.66 8.15
N HIS A 661 23.27 13.43 7.76
CA HIS A 661 21.92 13.03 7.43
C HIS A 661 21.70 11.52 7.67
N GLN A 662 20.43 11.12 7.65
CA GLN A 662 20.02 9.71 7.79
C GLN A 662 19.09 9.33 6.64
N VAL A 663 19.16 8.08 6.19
CA VAL A 663 18.36 7.58 5.05
C VAL A 663 17.45 6.45 5.50
N LEU A 664 16.16 6.56 5.16
CA LEU A 664 15.11 5.58 5.42
C LEU A 664 14.66 4.98 4.10
N ASN A 665 14.95 3.68 3.91
CA ASN A 665 14.71 2.98 2.63
C ASN A 665 13.60 1.92 2.70
N ALA A 666 12.73 1.97 3.72
CA ALA A 666 11.62 1.04 3.93
C ALA A 666 12.03 -0.45 4.02
N LYS A 667 13.30 -0.74 4.35
CA LYS A 667 13.86 -2.10 4.45
C LYS A 667 13.89 -2.64 5.89
N ARG A 668 13.95 -1.77 6.91
CA ARG A 668 14.14 -2.20 8.31
C ARG A 668 13.31 -1.37 9.27
N HIS A 669 12.04 -1.74 9.45
CA HIS A 669 11.04 -0.94 10.17
C HIS A 669 11.43 -0.53 11.60
N GLN A 670 12.04 -1.43 12.38
CA GLN A 670 12.45 -1.11 13.76
C GLN A 670 13.56 -0.04 13.80
N GLN A 671 14.61 -0.21 12.99
CA GLN A 671 15.71 0.77 12.89
C GLN A 671 15.20 2.12 12.34
N GLU A 672 14.25 2.07 11.41
CA GLU A 672 13.63 3.28 10.86
C GLU A 672 12.81 4.03 11.92
N ALA A 673 12.06 3.34 12.79
CA ALA A 673 11.30 3.98 13.86
C ALA A 673 12.21 4.72 14.86
N GLU A 674 13.37 4.13 15.20
CA GLU A 674 14.37 4.76 16.05
C GLU A 674 14.95 6.04 15.42
N VAL A 675 15.23 6.00 14.11
CA VAL A 675 15.68 7.17 13.34
C VAL A 675 14.61 8.26 13.29
N VAL A 676 13.35 7.91 12.99
CA VAL A 676 12.24 8.87 12.87
C VAL A 676 12.01 9.61 14.18
N THR A 677 12.19 8.94 15.32
CA THR A 677 12.07 9.57 16.64
C THR A 677 13.10 10.69 16.85
N ARG A 678 14.27 10.60 16.20
CA ARG A 678 15.32 11.63 16.23
C ARG A 678 15.19 12.67 15.11
N ALA A 679 14.35 12.43 14.11
CA ALA A 679 14.16 13.33 12.96
C ALA A 679 13.61 14.71 13.36
N GLY A 680 13.01 14.84 14.55
CA GLY A 680 12.49 16.11 15.08
C GLY A 680 13.51 16.96 15.85
N GLN A 681 14.77 16.50 15.98
CA GLN A 681 15.84 17.23 16.68
C GLN A 681 16.39 18.38 15.82
N ALA A 682 16.94 19.40 16.47
CA ALA A 682 17.43 20.60 15.80
C ALA A 682 18.52 20.29 14.76
N GLY A 683 18.38 20.84 13.55
CA GLY A 683 19.32 20.69 12.45
C GLY A 683 19.36 19.31 11.77
N THR A 684 18.61 18.32 12.28
CA THR A 684 18.61 16.94 11.73
C THR A 684 18.07 16.90 10.30
N ILE A 685 18.77 16.20 9.40
CA ILE A 685 18.30 15.92 8.05
C ILE A 685 17.96 14.43 7.94
N THR A 686 16.74 14.13 7.49
CA THR A 686 16.29 12.75 7.27
C THR A 686 15.74 12.63 5.85
N ILE A 687 16.28 11.70 5.07
CA ILE A 687 15.77 11.32 3.75
C ILE A 687 14.87 10.10 3.94
N ALA A 688 13.64 10.16 3.42
CA ALA A 688 12.68 9.09 3.45
C ALA A 688 12.23 8.72 2.04
N THR A 689 12.50 7.47 1.65
CA THR A 689 12.01 6.90 0.40
C THR A 689 10.52 6.58 0.53
N ASN A 690 9.71 7.11 -0.39
CA ASN A 690 8.25 7.09 -0.39
C ASN A 690 7.70 7.52 0.99
N MET A 691 7.17 6.56 1.73
CA MET A 691 6.58 6.75 3.06
C MET A 691 7.31 5.95 4.13
N ALA A 692 8.62 5.74 3.99
CA ALA A 692 9.45 5.11 5.01
C ALA A 692 9.28 5.80 6.38
N GLY A 693 9.32 5.01 7.47
CA GLY A 693 9.00 5.52 8.81
C GLY A 693 7.51 5.84 9.05
N ARG A 694 6.58 5.29 8.26
CA ARG A 694 5.12 5.39 8.51
C ARG A 694 4.72 4.86 9.89
N GLY A 695 3.67 5.44 10.45
CA GLY A 695 3.13 5.05 11.76
C GLY A 695 3.94 5.55 12.95
N THR A 696 5.06 6.26 12.74
CA THR A 696 5.88 6.85 13.82
C THR A 696 5.75 8.38 13.83
N ASP A 697 5.54 8.92 15.03
CA ASP A 697 5.38 10.36 15.25
C ASP A 697 6.73 11.09 15.33
N ILE A 698 6.82 12.29 14.75
CA ILE A 698 8.03 13.12 14.79
C ILE A 698 7.80 14.23 15.81
N LYS A 699 8.20 13.98 17.04
CA LYS A 699 8.04 14.94 18.14
C LYS A 699 9.06 16.07 18.02
N LEU A 700 8.59 17.32 18.15
CA LEU A 700 9.44 18.51 18.07
C LEU A 700 9.73 19.07 19.46
N THR A 701 10.99 19.45 19.71
CA THR A 701 11.37 20.19 20.91
C THR A 701 10.87 21.63 20.84
N LYS A 702 10.84 22.32 22.00
CA LYS A 702 10.42 23.73 22.06
C LYS A 702 11.29 24.64 21.17
N GLU A 703 12.60 24.44 21.20
CA GLU A 703 13.57 25.15 20.36
C GLU A 703 13.26 25.00 18.87
N VAL A 704 12.95 23.78 18.43
CA VAL A 704 12.60 23.49 17.04
C VAL A 704 11.29 24.18 16.63
N LYS A 705 10.28 24.20 17.52
CA LYS A 705 9.03 24.91 17.25
C LYS A 705 9.28 26.41 17.09
N GLU A 706 10.10 27.00 17.94
CA GLU A 706 10.49 28.43 17.85
C GLU A 706 11.29 28.75 16.57
N ALA A 707 12.10 27.80 16.09
CA ALA A 707 12.83 27.92 14.82
C ALA A 707 11.93 27.79 13.57
N GLY A 708 10.62 27.54 13.71
CA GLY A 708 9.67 27.38 12.60
C GLY A 708 9.25 25.93 12.34
N GLY A 709 9.60 25.00 13.23
CA GLY A 709 9.19 23.60 13.19
C GLY A 709 9.77 22.80 12.02
N LEU A 710 9.22 21.59 11.84
CA LEU A 710 9.67 20.64 10.82
C LEU A 710 9.45 21.18 9.41
N ALA A 711 10.48 21.11 8.57
CA ALA A 711 10.38 21.41 7.16
C ALA A 711 10.28 20.13 6.32
N ILE A 712 9.28 20.08 5.44
CA ILE A 712 9.08 19.01 4.47
C ILE A 712 9.60 19.45 3.11
N ILE A 713 10.50 18.66 2.52
CA ILE A 713 11.02 18.85 1.17
C ILE A 713 10.64 17.63 0.33
N GLY A 714 9.68 17.78 -0.58
CA GLY A 714 9.40 16.74 -1.59
C GLY A 714 10.31 16.95 -2.80
N THR A 715 11.10 15.96 -3.17
CA THR A 715 12.04 16.10 -4.31
C THR A 715 11.42 15.74 -5.66
N GLU A 716 10.22 15.15 -5.62
CA GLU A 716 9.36 14.78 -6.75
C GLU A 716 7.90 14.81 -6.30
N ARG A 717 6.99 14.68 -7.25
CA ARG A 717 5.56 14.46 -7.04
C ARG A 717 5.27 12.97 -7.21
N HIS A 718 4.55 12.38 -6.27
CA HIS A 718 4.11 10.99 -6.42
C HIS A 718 2.96 10.91 -7.44
N ASP A 719 2.70 9.70 -7.94
CA ASP A 719 1.59 9.46 -8.86
C ASP A 719 0.23 9.76 -8.25
N SER A 720 0.11 9.54 -6.93
CA SER A 720 -1.07 9.90 -6.15
C SER A 720 -0.83 11.14 -5.28
N ARG A 721 -1.78 12.08 -5.31
CA ARG A 721 -1.82 13.27 -4.44
C ARG A 721 -1.94 12.89 -2.97
N ARG A 722 -2.47 11.71 -2.70
CA ARG A 722 -2.63 11.17 -1.35
C ARG A 722 -1.29 11.02 -0.65
N VAL A 723 -0.31 10.41 -1.32
CA VAL A 723 1.04 10.21 -0.80
C VAL A 723 1.73 11.56 -0.53
N ASP A 724 1.57 12.52 -1.45
CA ASP A 724 2.08 13.89 -1.25
C ASP A 724 1.46 14.57 -0.01
N ARG A 725 0.14 14.40 0.20
CA ARG A 725 -0.56 14.93 1.39
C ARG A 725 -0.09 14.24 2.67
N GLN A 726 0.16 12.94 2.63
CA GLN A 726 0.70 12.20 3.78
C GLN A 726 2.11 12.69 4.15
N LEU A 727 2.98 12.94 3.15
CA LEU A 727 4.31 13.51 3.36
C LEU A 727 4.22 14.91 3.99
N ARG A 728 3.37 15.80 3.46
CA ARG A 728 3.10 17.13 4.06
C ARG A 728 2.60 17.01 5.50
N GLY A 729 1.69 16.08 5.74
CA GLY A 729 1.08 15.79 7.04
C GLY A 729 2.09 15.37 8.11
N ARG A 730 3.34 15.05 7.75
CA ARG A 730 4.40 14.79 8.72
C ARG A 730 4.75 16.05 9.53
N ALA A 731 4.54 17.26 9.00
CA ALA A 731 4.73 18.54 9.69
C ALA A 731 3.40 19.23 10.04
N GLY A 732 3.44 20.13 11.01
CA GLY A 732 2.28 20.93 11.44
C GLY A 732 1.28 20.19 12.34
N ARG A 733 1.71 19.13 13.02
CA ARG A 733 0.87 18.28 13.87
C ARG A 733 0.44 19.04 15.12
N GLN A 734 -0.81 18.84 15.58
CA GLN A 734 -1.35 19.52 16.78
C GLN A 734 -1.12 21.05 16.77
N GLY A 735 -1.22 21.68 15.60
CA GLY A 735 -1.03 23.11 15.41
C GLY A 735 0.41 23.62 15.53
N ASP A 736 1.40 22.71 15.53
CA ASP A 736 2.80 23.11 15.51
C ASP A 736 3.13 23.91 14.23
N PRO A 737 4.12 24.82 14.28
CA PRO A 737 4.63 25.46 13.08
C PRO A 737 5.32 24.43 12.18
N GLY A 738 5.38 24.72 10.89
CA GLY A 738 6.07 23.89 9.92
C GLY A 738 5.94 24.46 8.52
N SER A 739 6.64 23.87 7.57
CA SER A 739 6.52 24.25 6.15
C SER A 739 6.60 23.05 5.24
N SER A 740 5.96 23.10 4.08
CA SER A 740 6.17 22.12 3.00
C SER A 740 6.50 22.80 1.68
N GLN A 741 7.45 22.23 0.95
CA GLN A 741 7.87 22.69 -0.37
C GLN A 741 8.17 21.47 -1.25
N PHE A 742 7.58 21.43 -2.44
CA PHE A 742 7.88 20.41 -3.44
C PHE A 742 8.70 21.00 -4.58
N TYR A 743 9.63 20.19 -5.05
CA TYR A 743 10.52 20.43 -6.18
C TYR A 743 10.16 19.41 -7.26
N ALA A 744 9.96 19.86 -8.49
CA ALA A 744 9.66 19.00 -9.63
C ALA A 744 10.51 19.38 -10.83
N SER A 745 10.69 18.44 -11.77
CA SER A 745 11.33 18.70 -13.06
C SER A 745 10.50 18.17 -14.23
N LEU A 746 10.74 18.71 -15.42
CA LEU A 746 10.15 18.17 -16.66
C LEU A 746 10.63 16.77 -17.04
N GLU A 747 11.76 16.37 -16.46
CA GLU A 747 12.34 15.04 -16.64
C GLU A 747 11.80 14.02 -15.63
N ASP A 748 10.94 14.43 -14.68
CA ASP A 748 10.31 13.52 -13.71
C ASP A 748 9.21 12.68 -14.38
N ASP A 749 8.99 11.44 -13.92
CA ASP A 749 8.13 10.48 -14.63
C ASP A 749 6.68 10.90 -14.73
N LEU A 750 6.10 11.45 -13.65
CA LEU A 750 4.75 12.03 -13.68
C LEU A 750 4.61 13.08 -14.80
N MET A 751 5.61 13.95 -14.94
CA MET A 751 5.64 14.97 -15.98
C MET A 751 5.89 14.34 -17.36
N ARG A 752 6.74 13.31 -17.47
CA ARG A 752 7.08 12.56 -18.69
C ARG A 752 5.91 11.75 -19.26
N LEU A 753 5.03 11.25 -18.42
CA LEU A 753 3.90 10.43 -18.82
C LEU A 753 2.61 11.25 -19.00
N PHE A 754 2.38 12.24 -18.13
CA PHE A 754 1.08 12.92 -18.04
C PHE A 754 1.13 14.45 -18.18
N GLY A 755 2.32 15.03 -18.41
CA GLY A 755 2.48 16.45 -18.70
C GLY A 755 1.64 16.90 -19.90
N SER A 756 0.69 17.81 -19.67
CA SER A 756 -0.19 18.32 -20.73
C SER A 756 0.58 19.14 -21.78
N ASP A 757 0.17 19.05 -23.04
CA ASP A 757 0.66 19.91 -24.15
C ASP A 757 0.66 21.40 -23.81
N ARG A 758 -0.25 21.83 -22.93
CA ARG A 758 -0.39 23.21 -22.50
C ARG A 758 0.75 23.66 -21.60
N VAL A 759 1.31 22.77 -20.77
CA VAL A 759 2.46 23.07 -19.91
C VAL A 759 3.70 23.22 -20.78
N ALA A 760 3.95 22.28 -21.69
CA ALA A 760 5.04 22.37 -22.65
C ALA A 760 4.98 23.67 -23.48
N LYS A 761 3.83 23.98 -24.10
CA LYS A 761 3.63 25.22 -24.87
C LYS A 761 3.78 26.50 -24.06
N MET A 762 3.43 26.48 -22.77
CA MET A 762 3.59 27.64 -21.90
C MET A 762 5.05 27.88 -21.56
N MET A 763 5.82 26.81 -21.33
CA MET A 763 7.24 26.87 -21.01
C MET A 763 8.07 27.32 -22.21
N ASP A 764 7.78 26.76 -23.38
CA ASP A 764 8.37 27.16 -24.66
C ASP A 764 8.16 28.69 -24.88
N ARG A 765 6.94 29.19 -24.63
CA ARG A 765 6.61 30.61 -24.78
C ARG A 765 7.28 31.53 -23.75
N MET A 766 7.62 31.02 -22.56
CA MET A 766 8.26 31.82 -21.51
C MET A 766 9.77 31.96 -21.71
N GLY A 767 10.39 31.22 -22.65
CA GLY A 767 11.80 31.42 -23.04
C GLY A 767 12.79 31.15 -21.91
N HIS A 768 12.49 30.16 -21.06
CA HIS A 768 13.24 29.88 -19.84
C HIS A 768 14.67 29.42 -20.10
N LYS A 769 15.61 30.05 -19.39
CA LYS A 769 17.02 29.68 -19.40
C LYS A 769 17.31 28.62 -18.35
N ASP A 770 18.36 27.84 -18.59
CA ASP A 770 18.87 26.88 -17.61
C ASP A 770 19.17 27.60 -16.27
N GLY A 771 18.65 27.06 -15.17
CA GLY A 771 18.74 27.63 -13.82
C GLY A 771 17.55 28.49 -13.35
N GLU A 772 16.58 28.83 -14.21
CA GLU A 772 15.38 29.58 -13.79
C GLU A 772 14.32 28.66 -13.15
N VAL A 773 13.78 29.09 -12.00
CA VAL A 773 12.67 28.40 -11.33
C VAL A 773 11.34 28.92 -11.85
N ILE A 774 10.41 28.01 -12.11
CA ILE A 774 9.07 28.36 -12.52
C ILE A 774 8.13 28.09 -11.36
N GLN A 775 7.69 29.17 -10.73
CA GLN A 775 6.73 29.12 -9.62
C GLN A 775 5.47 29.87 -10.04
N HIS A 776 4.42 29.12 -10.38
CA HIS A 776 3.14 29.72 -10.75
C HIS A 776 1.98 28.77 -10.44
N LYS A 777 0.90 29.32 -9.84
CA LYS A 777 -0.30 28.57 -9.43
C LYS A 777 -0.94 27.74 -10.56
N MET A 778 -0.79 28.16 -11.82
CA MET A 778 -1.29 27.36 -12.96
C MET A 778 -0.49 26.07 -13.19
N ILE A 779 0.81 26.05 -12.88
CA ILE A 779 1.66 24.88 -13.07
C ILE A 779 1.37 23.86 -11.98
N SER A 780 1.30 24.27 -10.73
CA SER A 780 0.90 23.40 -9.62
C SER A 780 -0.48 22.76 -9.86
N LYS A 781 -1.45 23.52 -10.40
CA LYS A 781 -2.74 22.97 -10.83
C LYS A 781 -2.66 22.00 -12.02
N SER A 782 -1.69 22.20 -12.93
CA SER A 782 -1.48 21.27 -14.03
C SER A 782 -0.85 19.96 -13.57
N ILE A 783 0.08 20.01 -12.62
CA ILE A 783 0.63 18.82 -11.94
C ILE A 783 -0.50 18.09 -11.21
N GLU A 784 -1.34 18.81 -10.46
CA GLU A 784 -2.47 18.21 -9.75
C GLU A 784 -3.42 17.45 -10.71
N ARG A 785 -3.70 18.02 -11.89
CA ARG A 785 -4.49 17.36 -12.93
C ARG A 785 -3.80 16.15 -13.54
N ALA A 786 -2.48 16.20 -13.69
CA ALA A 786 -1.71 15.05 -14.14
C ALA A 786 -1.86 13.90 -13.15
N GLN A 787 -1.67 14.15 -11.85
CA GLN A 787 -1.90 13.16 -10.79
C GLN A 787 -3.34 12.65 -10.79
N THR A 788 -4.36 13.52 -10.92
CA THR A 788 -5.76 13.08 -11.02
C THR A 788 -5.99 12.14 -12.20
N LYS A 789 -5.34 12.36 -13.34
CA LYS A 789 -5.44 11.46 -14.48
C LYS A 789 -4.76 10.11 -14.23
N VAL A 790 -3.66 10.09 -13.48
CA VAL A 790 -3.01 8.84 -13.05
C VAL A 790 -3.89 8.10 -12.05
N GLU A 791 -4.47 8.81 -11.09
CA GLU A 791 -5.45 8.29 -10.13
C GLU A 791 -6.66 7.66 -10.87
N GLU A 792 -7.27 8.38 -11.83
CA GLU A 792 -8.39 7.90 -12.65
C GLU A 792 -8.05 6.70 -13.55
N ASN A 793 -6.80 6.56 -13.98
CA ASN A 793 -6.38 5.39 -14.77
C ASN A 793 -6.09 4.16 -13.88
N ASN A 794 -5.72 4.41 -12.62
CA ASN A 794 -5.42 3.37 -11.64
C ASN A 794 -6.69 2.78 -11.01
N PHE A 795 -7.72 3.60 -10.84
CA PHE A 795 -9.09 3.20 -10.52
C PHE A 795 -9.72 2.47 -11.70
#